data_AF-A0A7C6BFU6-F1
#
_entry.id   AF-A0A7C6BFU6-F1
#
_cell.length_a   1.000
_cell.length_b   1.000
_cell.length_c   1.000
_cell.angle_alpha   90.00
_cell.angle_beta   90.00
_cell.angle_gamma   90.00
#
_symmetry.space_group_name_H-M   'P 1'
#
loop_
_entity.id
_entity.type
_entity.pdbx_description
1 polymer ?
#
loop_
_entity_poly.entity_id
_entity_poly.type
_entity_poly.pdbx_seq_one_letter_code
_entity_poly.pdbx_strand_id
1 'polypeptide(L)'
;MFKKTLSLLLCLALMLGAASAFAASGSFTGEGEGFSSEEKIKVTITLEDGKITDVKVDSHAESDGIADPALEQIPAAIVEKNSADVDVAAGATWTSKGIIAAVKDALEKAGVTEEPAADSVSGSFTGEGEGFSSEEKIKVTVTLDNGKITDVKVDSHAESDGIADPALEQIPAAIVEKNSAEVDVAAGATWTSKGIMAAVAAALESAGIKAEPATEAPAEEATEAPAAEATEAPAAEEPAAWAGVSGTFTGEAEGFSSEEKIKVTVTLDNGKITAVVVDSHAESDGIADPALEQIPAAIVENNTPDVDVAAGATWTSKGIIAAVKDALETTVPAGDAPAGGVSGTFTGEAEGFSSEEKIKVTVTLDNGKITAVVVDSHAESDGIADPALEQIPAAIVENNTPDVDVAAGATWTSKGIIAAVKDALEKAGAAPGAAEEEAKEPVVIEAAEAFIGLGVHNSGRIGPGKDDKDVQVYSINQVFAGVLFDADGKILYAKLDQLEVASPNYDGDGMPHFAGFPGQLPYLYDEDHDGKIDGVMETDNDGFQADIAGWQTKRERGSAYKMNSGTWESQMDAYEAFFVGKTVAELEELFERVFSSRNGRPLKDGSTNEEDKAKYDALSDEDKKLLADVTTGATMSLNDSHGNLLAALKAAYENRQPVAASAASLGLGFDFSGRIGPGKDNTDTQVYSINQVIALTLFDADGKIVQSVMDQIEVATPNYDGAGMPHFSGFPGQGGYNYDFNHDEIVDGKLVTNNDGFQAEIAGWQTKRERGNSYKMNSGTWASEMDAYQAFFAGKTLDELDELFARVFSSRNGRPLKDGSTNEEDKAKYDALSDEDKALLADVTTGATMSLNDSHGNLLGALRNSLDKKLPVELTIAK
;
A
#
# COMPACT_ATOMS: atom_id res chain seq x y z
N MET A 1 32.53 -21.35 -95.31
CA MET A 1 32.45 -22.82 -95.51
C MET A 1 33.22 -23.51 -94.40
N PHE A 2 32.56 -24.41 -93.68
CA PHE A 2 33.10 -25.54 -92.89
C PHE A 2 34.55 -25.48 -92.35
N LYS A 3 34.72 -25.48 -91.02
CA LYS A 3 35.82 -26.13 -90.26
C LYS A 3 35.28 -26.45 -88.85
N LYS A 4 34.74 -27.64 -88.52
CA LYS A 4 35.36 -28.94 -88.22
C LYS A 4 36.54 -28.90 -87.24
N THR A 5 36.38 -29.73 -86.20
CA THR A 5 37.33 -30.38 -85.28
C THR A 5 38.01 -29.55 -84.19
N LEU A 6 37.54 -29.68 -82.95
CA LEU A 6 38.32 -30.33 -81.87
C LEU A 6 37.38 -30.79 -80.73
N SER A 7 37.02 -32.07 -80.75
CA SER A 7 36.35 -32.78 -79.66
C SER A 7 37.09 -34.10 -79.48
N LEU A 8 38.05 -34.13 -78.56
CA LEU A 8 38.49 -35.33 -77.83
C LEU A 8 39.49 -34.88 -76.73
N LEU A 9 39.25 -35.32 -75.50
CA LEU A 9 40.03 -35.10 -74.26
C LEU A 9 39.90 -33.72 -73.58
N LEU A 10 38.87 -33.57 -72.74
CA LEU A 10 39.07 -33.10 -71.35
C LEU A 10 37.91 -33.54 -70.44
N CYS A 11 37.66 -34.86 -70.43
CA CYS A 11 36.98 -35.56 -69.33
C CYS A 11 38.04 -36.41 -68.62
N LEU A 12 39.00 -35.77 -67.95
CA LEU A 12 39.86 -36.39 -66.93
C LEU A 12 40.62 -35.31 -66.12
N ALA A 13 39.89 -34.57 -65.30
CA ALA A 13 40.42 -33.90 -64.10
C ALA A 13 39.29 -33.79 -63.07
N LEU A 14 38.70 -34.95 -62.74
CA LEU A 14 38.29 -35.22 -61.37
C LEU A 14 39.58 -35.40 -60.57
N MET A 15 39.67 -34.73 -59.42
CA MET A 15 40.61 -34.88 -58.29
C MET A 15 41.59 -33.71 -58.02
N LEU A 16 41.42 -33.17 -56.81
CA LEU A 16 42.28 -32.30 -55.96
C LEU A 16 42.33 -30.81 -56.35
N GLY A 17 41.89 -29.84 -55.54
CA GLY A 17 41.75 -29.84 -54.08
C GLY A 17 40.39 -29.37 -53.58
N ALA A 18 39.78 -30.20 -52.75
CA ALA A 18 38.94 -29.75 -51.66
C ALA A 18 39.80 -28.91 -50.70
N ALA A 19 39.39 -27.69 -50.43
CA ALA A 19 39.47 -27.17 -49.08
C ALA A 19 38.04 -27.31 -48.54
N SER A 20 37.78 -28.44 -47.88
CA SER A 20 36.61 -28.58 -47.04
C SER A 20 36.65 -27.45 -46.02
N ALA A 21 35.67 -26.54 -46.05
CA ALA A 21 35.22 -25.96 -44.79
C ALA A 21 34.65 -27.15 -44.02
N PHE A 22 35.47 -27.75 -43.16
CA PHE A 22 34.99 -28.74 -42.20
C PHE A 22 33.90 -28.03 -41.41
N ALA A 23 32.65 -28.46 -41.53
CA ALA A 23 31.64 -28.06 -40.58
C ALA A 23 32.17 -28.47 -39.20
N ALA A 24 32.45 -27.47 -38.35
CA ALA A 24 33.13 -27.69 -37.09
C ALA A 24 32.36 -28.75 -36.31
N SER A 25 33.04 -29.83 -35.95
CA SER A 25 32.48 -30.93 -35.18
C SER A 25 33.43 -31.21 -34.02
N GLY A 26 32.89 -31.26 -32.81
CA GLY A 26 33.67 -31.35 -31.58
C GLY A 26 33.04 -30.53 -30.45
N SER A 27 33.62 -30.64 -29.26
CA SER A 27 33.17 -29.89 -28.09
C SER A 27 34.07 -28.69 -27.82
N PHE A 28 33.47 -27.53 -27.58
CA PHE A 28 34.15 -26.25 -27.40
C PHE A 28 33.67 -25.57 -26.13
N THR A 29 34.60 -25.07 -25.31
CA THR A 29 34.27 -24.45 -24.02
C THR A 29 34.48 -22.94 -24.08
N GLY A 30 33.46 -22.20 -23.70
CA GLY A 30 33.48 -20.74 -23.57
C GLY A 30 33.17 -20.27 -22.16
N GLU A 31 33.47 -19.01 -21.89
CA GLU A 31 33.30 -18.38 -20.57
C GLU A 31 32.51 -17.08 -20.69
N GLY A 32 31.62 -16.81 -19.72
CA GLY A 32 30.78 -15.62 -19.68
C GLY A 32 30.59 -15.08 -18.26
N GLU A 33 30.37 -13.77 -18.15
CA GLU A 33 30.17 -13.11 -16.85
C GLU A 33 28.69 -13.20 -16.45
N GLY A 34 28.43 -13.85 -15.31
CA GLY A 34 27.10 -13.98 -14.71
C GLY A 34 26.83 -12.94 -13.63
N PHE A 35 25.86 -13.20 -12.76
CA PHE A 35 25.55 -12.33 -11.61
C PHE A 35 26.64 -12.37 -10.54
N SER A 36 27.25 -13.53 -10.32
CA SER A 36 28.30 -13.72 -9.32
C SER A 36 29.65 -13.22 -9.85
N SER A 37 30.33 -12.40 -9.07
CA SER A 37 31.71 -11.98 -9.36
C SER A 37 32.77 -13.00 -8.92
N GLU A 38 32.37 -14.11 -8.28
CA GLU A 38 33.30 -15.10 -7.72
C GLU A 38 33.92 -16.01 -8.78
N GLU A 39 33.13 -16.45 -9.78
CA GLU A 39 33.60 -17.25 -10.91
C GLU A 39 32.80 -16.96 -12.18
N LYS A 40 33.46 -16.96 -13.34
CA LYS A 40 32.78 -16.92 -14.66
C LYS A 40 32.03 -18.21 -14.92
N ILE A 41 30.88 -18.11 -15.60
CA ILE A 41 30.11 -19.27 -16.05
C ILE A 41 30.89 -19.94 -17.19
N LYS A 42 31.23 -21.22 -17.04
CA LYS A 42 31.87 -22.03 -18.09
C LYS A 42 30.83 -22.92 -18.77
N VAL A 43 30.75 -22.83 -20.09
CA VAL A 43 29.80 -23.60 -20.90
C VAL A 43 30.53 -24.34 -22.00
N THR A 44 30.29 -25.65 -22.11
CA THR A 44 30.74 -26.46 -23.25
C THR A 44 29.59 -26.71 -24.21
N ILE A 45 29.78 -26.36 -25.47
CA ILE A 45 28.88 -26.73 -26.57
C ILE A 45 29.43 -27.95 -27.30
N THR A 46 28.55 -28.81 -27.81
CA THR A 46 28.92 -29.87 -28.77
C THR A 46 28.36 -29.52 -30.14
N LEU A 47 29.25 -29.53 -31.13
CA LEU A 47 28.89 -29.34 -32.53
C LEU A 47 28.95 -30.68 -33.28
N GLU A 48 27.92 -30.97 -34.06
CA GLU A 48 27.91 -32.03 -35.08
C GLU A 48 27.55 -31.41 -36.43
N ASP A 49 28.44 -31.52 -37.41
CA ASP A 49 28.27 -30.93 -38.75
C ASP A 49 27.89 -29.43 -38.69
N GLY A 50 28.47 -28.68 -37.75
CA GLY A 50 28.24 -27.24 -37.57
C GLY A 50 26.93 -26.88 -36.84
N LYS A 51 26.19 -27.85 -36.30
CA LYS A 51 24.99 -27.64 -35.49
C LYS A 51 25.25 -27.88 -34.01
N ILE A 52 24.67 -27.05 -33.15
CA ILE A 52 24.70 -27.18 -31.71
C ILE A 52 23.76 -28.32 -31.31
N THR A 53 24.32 -29.46 -30.92
CA THR A 53 23.56 -30.64 -30.48
C THR A 53 23.47 -30.76 -28.97
N ASP A 54 24.34 -30.06 -28.24
CA ASP A 54 24.37 -30.05 -26.78
C ASP A 54 24.99 -28.75 -26.25
N VAL A 55 24.48 -28.27 -25.13
CA VAL A 55 25.01 -27.11 -24.38
C VAL A 55 25.01 -27.49 -22.92
N LYS A 56 26.20 -27.55 -22.31
CA LYS A 56 26.40 -28.00 -20.94
C LYS A 56 27.11 -26.93 -20.13
N VAL A 57 26.48 -26.50 -19.04
CA VAL A 57 27.13 -25.64 -18.04
C VAL A 57 28.05 -26.50 -17.18
N ASP A 58 29.36 -26.22 -17.19
CA ASP A 58 30.37 -27.03 -16.51
C ASP A 58 30.73 -26.52 -15.12
N SER A 59 30.75 -25.20 -14.91
CA SER A 59 30.90 -24.58 -13.59
C SER A 59 30.27 -23.19 -13.56
N HIS A 60 29.71 -22.82 -12.41
CA HIS A 60 29.19 -21.49 -12.10
C HIS A 60 29.23 -21.26 -10.58
N ALA A 61 29.23 -20.00 -10.15
CA ALA A 61 29.09 -19.60 -8.74
C ALA A 61 27.81 -18.76 -8.52
N GLU A 62 26.83 -18.94 -9.39
CA GLU A 62 25.53 -18.25 -9.35
C GLU A 62 24.67 -18.75 -8.18
N SER A 63 23.76 -17.90 -7.71
CA SER A 63 22.93 -18.16 -6.53
C SER A 63 21.99 -19.36 -6.72
N ASP A 64 22.16 -20.42 -5.92
CA ASP A 64 21.31 -21.60 -5.89
C ASP A 64 19.82 -21.21 -5.73
N GLY A 65 18.94 -21.76 -6.57
CA GLY A 65 17.49 -21.50 -6.54
C GLY A 65 17.03 -20.23 -7.27
N ILE A 66 17.92 -19.28 -7.54
CA ILE A 66 17.63 -18.06 -8.32
C ILE A 66 18.12 -18.23 -9.77
N ALA A 67 19.28 -18.85 -9.95
CA ALA A 67 19.91 -19.07 -11.24
C ALA A 67 19.29 -20.25 -12.03
N ASP A 68 18.55 -21.13 -11.35
CA ASP A 68 18.03 -22.39 -11.89
C ASP A 68 17.22 -22.20 -13.20
N PRO A 69 16.32 -21.21 -13.33
CA PRO A 69 15.61 -20.98 -14.59
C PRO A 69 16.55 -20.72 -15.77
N ALA A 70 17.63 -19.95 -15.55
CA ALA A 70 18.60 -19.69 -16.61
C ALA A 70 19.48 -20.91 -16.92
N LEU A 71 19.89 -21.66 -15.89
CA LEU A 71 20.72 -22.86 -16.02
C LEU A 71 20.00 -23.99 -16.77
N GLU A 72 18.67 -24.07 -16.66
CA GLU A 72 17.86 -25.09 -17.36
C GLU A 72 17.34 -24.60 -18.73
N GLN A 73 16.76 -23.40 -18.79
CA GLN A 73 16.01 -22.96 -19.99
C GLN A 73 16.92 -22.47 -21.11
N ILE A 74 18.03 -21.79 -20.79
CA ILE A 74 18.88 -21.16 -21.80
C ILE A 74 19.65 -22.21 -22.63
N PRO A 75 20.31 -23.23 -22.03
CA PRO A 75 20.92 -24.30 -22.82
C PRO A 75 19.94 -25.03 -23.72
N ALA A 76 18.73 -25.32 -23.22
CA ALA A 76 17.67 -25.98 -23.98
C ALA A 76 17.20 -25.13 -25.18
N ALA A 77 16.94 -23.84 -24.96
CA ALA A 77 16.54 -22.91 -26.01
C ALA A 77 17.60 -22.74 -27.09
N ILE A 78 18.89 -22.75 -26.72
CA ILE A 78 20.00 -22.63 -27.67
C ILE A 78 20.10 -23.86 -28.57
N VAL A 79 19.94 -25.06 -28.01
CA VAL A 79 19.90 -26.31 -28.80
C VAL A 79 18.65 -26.32 -29.70
N GLU A 80 17.49 -25.91 -29.19
CA GLU A 80 16.24 -25.88 -29.95
C GLU A 80 16.29 -24.89 -31.12
N LYS A 81 16.71 -23.64 -30.87
CA LYS A 81 16.84 -22.61 -31.91
C LYS A 81 18.09 -22.79 -32.77
N ASN A 82 19.03 -23.63 -32.35
CA ASN A 82 20.37 -23.78 -32.94
C ASN A 82 21.07 -22.42 -33.12
N SER A 83 20.90 -21.53 -32.14
CA SER A 83 21.42 -20.15 -32.12
C SER A 83 21.62 -19.68 -30.69
N ALA A 84 22.63 -18.83 -30.48
CA ALA A 84 22.85 -18.17 -29.20
C ALA A 84 21.92 -16.95 -28.98
N ASP A 85 21.06 -16.60 -29.94
CA ASP A 85 20.07 -15.52 -29.83
C ASP A 85 18.75 -16.06 -29.26
N VAL A 86 18.72 -16.23 -27.95
CA VAL A 86 17.57 -16.70 -27.17
C VAL A 86 17.19 -15.65 -26.12
N ASP A 87 15.90 -15.63 -25.77
CA ASP A 87 15.38 -14.72 -24.75
C ASP A 87 15.91 -15.09 -23.36
N VAL A 88 16.09 -14.09 -22.49
CA VAL A 88 16.55 -14.32 -21.11
C VAL A 88 15.44 -14.96 -20.26
N ALA A 89 15.83 -15.81 -19.30
CA ALA A 89 14.88 -16.38 -18.34
C ALA A 89 14.43 -15.32 -17.32
N ALA A 90 13.11 -15.22 -17.10
CA ALA A 90 12.53 -14.28 -16.13
C ALA A 90 13.05 -14.53 -14.71
N GLY A 91 13.51 -13.48 -14.03
CA GLY A 91 14.10 -13.57 -12.69
C GLY A 91 15.58 -13.98 -12.66
N ALA A 92 16.18 -14.37 -13.79
CA ALA A 92 17.59 -14.80 -13.89
C ALA A 92 18.31 -14.11 -15.07
N THR A 93 18.09 -12.80 -15.24
CA THR A 93 18.56 -12.03 -16.40
C THR A 93 20.08 -12.02 -16.56
N TRP A 94 20.82 -11.81 -15.46
CA TRP A 94 22.29 -11.73 -15.49
C TRP A 94 22.93 -13.08 -15.76
N THR A 95 22.44 -14.14 -15.11
CA THR A 95 22.86 -15.53 -15.38
C THR A 95 22.57 -15.93 -16.83
N SER A 96 21.39 -15.56 -17.37
CA SER A 96 21.03 -15.84 -18.77
C SER A 96 21.98 -15.18 -19.75
N LYS A 97 22.32 -13.91 -19.53
CA LYS A 97 23.30 -13.18 -20.34
C LYS A 97 24.70 -13.81 -20.25
N GLY A 98 25.11 -14.27 -19.06
CA GLY A 98 26.38 -14.96 -18.86
C GLY A 98 26.48 -16.28 -19.64
N ILE A 99 25.43 -17.12 -19.62
CA ILE A 99 25.37 -18.37 -20.40
C ILE A 99 25.41 -18.07 -21.90
N ILE A 100 24.63 -17.10 -22.38
CA ILE A 100 24.62 -16.69 -23.80
C ILE A 100 26.00 -16.20 -24.23
N ALA A 101 26.67 -15.39 -23.42
CA ALA A 101 28.01 -14.91 -23.68
C ALA A 101 29.03 -16.06 -23.73
N ALA A 102 28.95 -17.02 -22.80
CA ALA A 102 29.81 -18.20 -22.78
C ALA A 102 29.62 -19.08 -24.03
N VAL A 103 28.37 -19.24 -24.50
CA VAL A 103 28.08 -19.97 -25.75
C VAL A 103 28.62 -19.23 -26.98
N LYS A 104 28.49 -17.90 -27.04
CA LYS A 104 29.05 -17.09 -28.14
C LYS A 104 30.58 -17.21 -28.20
N ASP A 105 31.25 -17.15 -27.05
CA ASP A 105 32.69 -17.38 -26.94
C ASP A 105 33.09 -18.82 -27.36
N ALA A 106 32.27 -19.82 -27.00
CA ALA A 106 32.49 -21.21 -27.43
C ALA A 106 32.33 -21.41 -28.95
N LEU A 107 31.34 -20.76 -29.57
CA LEU A 107 31.11 -20.76 -31.02
C LEU A 107 32.24 -20.05 -31.78
N GLU A 108 32.74 -18.94 -31.26
CA GLU A 108 33.90 -18.23 -31.81
C GLU A 108 35.15 -19.13 -31.78
N LYS A 109 35.41 -19.80 -30.66
CA LYS A 109 36.50 -20.78 -30.53
C LYS A 109 36.35 -21.98 -31.46
N ALA A 110 35.13 -22.34 -31.83
CA ALA A 110 34.83 -23.40 -32.80
C ALA A 110 35.12 -22.99 -34.25
N GLY A 111 35.42 -21.71 -34.51
CA GLY A 111 35.61 -21.18 -35.85
C GLY A 111 34.32 -21.15 -36.67
N VAL A 112 33.15 -21.18 -36.01
CA VAL A 112 31.84 -21.06 -36.64
C VAL A 112 31.49 -19.58 -36.68
N THR A 113 31.82 -18.93 -37.79
CA THR A 113 31.20 -17.65 -38.15
C THR A 113 29.83 -17.94 -38.74
N GLU A 114 28.75 -17.46 -38.12
CA GLU A 114 27.38 -17.69 -38.56
C GLU A 114 27.21 -17.35 -40.05
N GLU A 115 26.72 -18.31 -40.84
CA GLU A 115 26.31 -18.09 -42.22
C GLU A 115 24.81 -17.73 -42.20
N PRO A 116 24.41 -16.56 -42.72
CA PRO A 116 23.05 -16.07 -42.57
C PRO A 116 22.07 -16.85 -43.45
N ALA A 117 20.86 -17.06 -42.92
CA ALA A 117 19.72 -17.47 -43.74
C ALA A 117 19.49 -16.40 -44.82
N ALA A 118 19.35 -16.84 -46.06
CA ALA A 118 19.15 -15.96 -47.21
C ALA A 118 17.90 -15.07 -47.02
N ASP A 119 18.08 -13.78 -47.34
CA ASP A 119 17.13 -12.64 -47.35
C ASP A 119 17.21 -11.65 -46.17
N SER A 120 18.31 -11.60 -45.40
CA SER A 120 18.55 -10.53 -44.43
C SER A 120 19.34 -9.34 -45.03
N VAL A 121 18.82 -8.13 -44.89
CA VAL A 121 19.47 -6.90 -45.37
C VAL A 121 20.39 -6.36 -44.28
N SER A 122 21.69 -6.20 -44.59
CA SER A 122 22.66 -5.56 -43.70
C SER A 122 23.34 -4.38 -44.41
N GLY A 123 23.58 -3.30 -43.68
CA GLY A 123 24.19 -2.07 -44.20
C GLY A 123 23.68 -0.83 -43.48
N SER A 124 24.32 0.31 -43.74
CA SER A 124 23.85 1.61 -43.23
C SER A 124 23.06 2.34 -44.31
N PHE A 125 21.87 2.79 -43.96
CA PHE A 125 20.89 3.42 -44.85
C PHE A 125 20.52 4.78 -44.30
N THR A 126 20.43 5.79 -45.15
CA THR A 126 20.14 7.16 -44.71
C THR A 126 18.78 7.59 -45.24
N GLY A 127 17.98 8.21 -44.38
CA GLY A 127 16.71 8.82 -44.72
C GLY A 127 16.59 10.23 -44.15
N GLU A 128 15.63 10.98 -44.69
CA GLU A 128 15.39 12.38 -44.33
C GLU A 128 13.90 12.56 -44.00
N GLY A 129 13.60 13.31 -42.93
CA GLY A 129 12.24 13.55 -42.44
C GLY A 129 12.03 15.01 -42.03
N GLU A 130 10.79 15.48 -42.11
CA GLU A 130 10.44 16.87 -41.77
C GLU A 130 10.24 17.01 -40.26
N GLY A 131 11.08 17.84 -39.64
CA GLY A 131 11.03 18.19 -38.22
C GLY A 131 10.27 19.50 -37.96
N PHE A 132 10.45 20.08 -36.79
CA PHE A 132 9.86 21.37 -36.43
C PHE A 132 10.47 22.54 -37.23
N SER A 133 11.74 22.45 -37.58
CA SER A 133 12.45 23.49 -38.32
C SER A 133 12.19 23.41 -39.82
N SER A 134 11.79 24.53 -40.43
CA SER A 134 11.67 24.63 -41.88
C SER A 134 13.02 24.92 -42.59
N GLU A 135 14.11 25.08 -41.84
CA GLU A 135 15.42 25.44 -42.39
C GLU A 135 16.19 24.24 -42.97
N GLU A 136 16.11 23.06 -42.33
CA GLU A 136 16.74 21.82 -42.79
C GLU A 136 15.93 20.59 -42.35
N LYS A 137 15.86 19.55 -43.20
CA LYS A 137 15.25 18.27 -42.84
C LYS A 137 16.15 17.49 -41.87
N ILE A 138 15.55 16.72 -40.97
CA ILE A 138 16.28 15.83 -40.07
C ILE A 138 16.83 14.67 -40.89
N LYS A 139 18.15 14.48 -40.87
CA LYS A 139 18.83 13.40 -41.58
C LYS A 139 19.26 12.32 -40.60
N VAL A 140 18.86 11.07 -40.85
CA VAL A 140 19.14 9.94 -39.97
C VAL A 140 19.76 8.79 -40.75
N THR A 141 20.83 8.20 -40.21
CA THR A 141 21.42 6.95 -40.69
C THR A 141 21.04 5.79 -39.77
N VAL A 142 20.44 4.76 -40.35
CA VAL A 142 20.04 3.51 -39.69
C VAL A 142 21.01 2.41 -40.11
N THR A 143 21.61 1.71 -39.15
CA THR A 143 22.45 0.53 -39.42
C THR A 143 21.66 -0.74 -39.18
N LEU A 144 21.56 -1.56 -40.22
CA LEU A 144 20.96 -2.87 -40.18
C LEU A 144 22.04 -3.95 -40.11
N ASP A 145 21.87 -4.90 -39.19
CA ASP A 145 22.57 -6.18 -39.22
C ASP A 145 21.55 -7.31 -39.24
N ASN A 146 21.56 -8.08 -40.32
CA ASN A 146 20.63 -9.16 -40.59
C ASN A 146 19.15 -8.75 -40.49
N GLY A 147 18.79 -7.55 -40.97
CA GLY A 147 17.44 -7.01 -40.91
C GLY A 147 17.03 -6.42 -39.56
N LYS A 148 17.92 -6.43 -38.55
CA LYS A 148 17.72 -5.81 -37.23
C LYS A 148 18.37 -4.43 -37.18
N ILE A 149 17.65 -3.46 -36.64
CA ILE A 149 18.17 -2.10 -36.38
C ILE A 149 19.14 -2.18 -35.21
N THR A 150 20.42 -1.93 -35.48
CA THR A 150 21.50 -1.97 -34.47
C THR A 150 21.97 -0.59 -34.07
N ASP A 151 21.73 0.42 -34.90
CA ASP A 151 22.07 1.81 -34.63
C ASP A 151 21.15 2.75 -35.40
N VAL A 152 20.81 3.88 -34.78
CA VAL A 152 20.08 4.99 -35.39
C VAL A 152 20.80 6.27 -35.00
N LYS A 153 21.34 6.97 -35.99
CA LYS A 153 22.16 8.16 -35.76
C LYS A 153 21.56 9.35 -36.49
N VAL A 154 21.27 10.42 -35.75
CA VAL A 154 20.92 11.72 -36.34
C VAL A 154 22.21 12.39 -36.84
N ASP A 155 22.32 12.56 -38.15
CA ASP A 155 23.52 13.11 -38.80
C ASP A 155 23.49 14.64 -38.96
N SER A 156 22.31 15.21 -39.21
CA SER A 156 22.09 16.67 -39.22
C SER A 156 20.63 17.02 -38.90
N HIS A 157 20.43 18.17 -38.24
CA HIS A 157 19.13 18.77 -37.95
C HIS A 157 19.29 20.28 -37.70
N ALA A 158 18.22 21.05 -37.86
CA ALA A 158 18.16 22.48 -37.52
C ALA A 158 17.07 22.77 -36.45
N GLU A 159 16.77 21.76 -35.65
CA GLU A 159 15.75 21.81 -34.59
C GLU A 159 16.15 22.71 -33.41
N SER A 160 15.17 23.15 -32.63
CA SER A 160 15.37 24.11 -31.54
C SER A 160 16.19 23.53 -30.37
N ASP A 161 17.37 24.10 -30.12
CA ASP A 161 18.24 23.75 -28.99
C ASP A 161 17.49 23.77 -27.65
N GLY A 162 17.60 22.70 -26.85
CA GLY A 162 16.97 22.59 -25.53
C GLY A 162 15.51 22.13 -25.53
N ILE A 163 14.79 22.23 -26.66
CA ILE A 163 13.41 21.73 -26.81
C ILE A 163 13.40 20.40 -27.57
N ALA A 164 14.27 20.26 -28.57
CA ALA A 164 14.38 19.07 -29.41
C ALA A 164 15.19 17.94 -28.75
N ASP A 165 15.98 18.25 -27.72
CA ASP A 165 16.94 17.34 -27.07
C ASP A 165 16.29 16.02 -26.61
N PRO A 166 15.12 16.02 -25.94
CA PRO A 166 14.45 14.77 -25.58
C PRO A 166 14.15 13.88 -26.79
N ALA A 167 13.73 14.45 -27.93
CA ALA A 167 13.47 13.67 -29.14
C ALA A 167 14.75 13.18 -29.81
N LEU A 168 15.80 14.01 -29.84
CA LEU A 168 17.08 13.67 -30.47
C LEU A 168 17.82 12.56 -29.72
N GLU A 169 17.63 12.44 -28.40
CA GLU A 169 18.22 11.39 -27.58
C GLU A 169 17.34 10.14 -27.43
N GLN A 170 16.04 10.32 -27.12
CA GLN A 170 15.18 9.20 -26.72
C GLN A 170 14.66 8.39 -27.91
N ILE A 171 14.34 9.06 -29.04
CA ILE A 171 13.71 8.39 -30.19
C ILE A 171 14.68 7.42 -30.89
N PRO A 172 15.94 7.77 -31.19
CA PRO A 172 16.89 6.82 -31.75
C PRO A 172 17.14 5.60 -30.84
N ALA A 173 17.26 5.83 -29.54
CA ALA A 173 17.46 4.77 -28.55
C ALA A 173 16.24 3.81 -28.49
N ALA A 174 15.03 4.35 -28.46
CA ALA A 174 13.80 3.57 -28.43
C ALA A 174 13.61 2.73 -29.71
N ILE A 175 14.01 3.26 -30.88
CA ILE A 175 13.93 2.53 -32.15
C ILE A 175 14.89 1.32 -32.18
N VAL A 176 16.10 1.47 -31.64
CA VAL A 176 17.07 0.37 -31.51
C VAL A 176 16.59 -0.67 -30.50
N GLU A 177 16.08 -0.23 -29.34
CA GLU A 177 15.58 -1.12 -28.29
C GLU A 177 14.37 -1.94 -28.74
N LYS A 178 13.37 -1.28 -29.33
CA LYS A 178 12.13 -1.92 -29.79
C LYS A 178 12.28 -2.60 -31.16
N ASN A 179 13.39 -2.35 -31.86
CA ASN A 179 13.60 -2.77 -33.25
C ASN A 179 12.43 -2.40 -34.17
N SER A 180 11.88 -1.19 -34.00
CA SER A 180 10.69 -0.69 -34.66
C SER A 180 10.81 0.80 -34.96
N ALA A 181 10.40 1.25 -36.14
CA ALA A 181 10.33 2.68 -36.49
C ALA A 181 9.13 3.40 -35.83
N GLU A 182 8.18 2.64 -35.29
CA GLU A 182 7.04 3.16 -34.52
C GLU A 182 7.38 3.12 -33.03
N VAL A 183 7.61 4.32 -32.47
CA VAL A 183 7.85 4.55 -31.04
C VAL A 183 7.05 5.76 -30.58
N ASP A 184 6.84 5.89 -29.28
CA ASP A 184 6.10 7.02 -28.71
C ASP A 184 6.88 8.33 -28.90
N VAL A 185 6.16 9.45 -29.09
CA VAL A 185 6.79 10.76 -29.21
C VAL A 185 7.36 11.22 -27.87
N ALA A 186 8.50 11.91 -27.90
CA ALA A 186 9.07 12.51 -26.70
C ALA A 186 8.22 13.71 -26.27
N ALA A 187 7.91 13.80 -24.97
CA ALA A 187 7.11 14.88 -24.40
C ALA A 187 7.76 16.25 -24.69
N GLY A 188 6.98 17.21 -25.18
CA GLY A 188 7.46 18.54 -25.55
C GLY A 188 8.18 18.66 -26.90
N ALA A 189 8.49 17.54 -27.58
CA ALA A 189 9.27 17.52 -28.83
C ALA A 189 8.57 16.75 -29.97
N THR A 190 7.24 16.84 -30.04
CA THR A 190 6.38 16.01 -30.92
C THR A 190 6.74 16.09 -32.41
N TRP A 191 7.04 17.29 -32.93
CA TRP A 191 7.37 17.48 -34.36
C TRP A 191 8.75 16.91 -34.70
N THR A 192 9.74 17.13 -33.83
CA THR A 192 11.07 16.53 -33.95
C THR A 192 11.01 15.00 -33.89
N SER A 193 10.23 14.43 -32.96
CA SER A 193 10.05 12.97 -32.86
C SER A 193 9.45 12.38 -34.14
N LYS A 194 8.43 13.03 -34.71
CA LYS A 194 7.83 12.60 -35.98
C LYS A 194 8.81 12.71 -37.15
N GLY A 195 9.62 13.78 -37.19
CA GLY A 195 10.66 13.94 -38.20
C GLY A 195 11.72 12.84 -38.16
N ILE A 196 12.19 12.45 -36.97
CA ILE A 196 13.13 11.32 -36.79
C ILE A 196 12.50 10.00 -37.24
N MET A 197 11.26 9.71 -36.83
CA MET A 197 10.55 8.49 -37.24
C MET A 197 10.35 8.42 -38.76
N ALA A 198 10.00 9.54 -39.39
CA ALA A 198 9.87 9.63 -40.85
C ALA A 198 11.21 9.41 -41.56
N ALA A 199 12.30 9.98 -41.03
CA ALA A 199 13.65 9.78 -41.57
C ALA A 199 14.09 8.30 -41.46
N VAL A 200 13.79 7.64 -40.33
CA VAL A 200 14.05 6.20 -40.14
C VAL A 200 13.21 5.35 -41.09
N ALA A 201 11.93 5.65 -41.27
CA ALA A 201 11.07 4.95 -42.21
C ALA A 201 11.61 5.06 -43.65
N ALA A 202 12.06 6.25 -44.06
CA ALA A 202 12.69 6.44 -45.37
C ALA A 202 14.02 5.67 -45.51
N ALA A 203 14.82 5.59 -44.45
CA ALA A 203 16.05 4.78 -44.43
C ALA A 203 15.74 3.28 -44.59
N LEU A 204 14.73 2.77 -43.89
CA LEU A 204 14.29 1.36 -43.98
C LEU A 204 13.69 1.04 -45.35
N GLU A 205 12.91 1.95 -45.94
CA GLU A 205 12.39 1.79 -47.30
C GLU A 205 13.52 1.72 -48.33
N SER A 206 14.57 2.55 -48.17
CA SER A 206 15.77 2.50 -49.02
C SER A 206 16.56 1.18 -48.88
N ALA A 207 16.42 0.50 -47.74
CA ALA A 207 16.95 -0.83 -47.48
C ALA A 207 16.09 -1.96 -48.09
N GLY A 208 14.96 -1.64 -48.72
CA GLY A 208 14.02 -2.62 -49.27
C GLY A 208 13.12 -3.27 -48.22
N ILE A 209 13.09 -2.74 -46.99
CA ILE A 209 12.19 -3.14 -45.92
C ILE A 209 10.95 -2.26 -46.00
N LYS A 210 9.78 -2.82 -46.33
CA LYS A 210 8.51 -2.07 -46.34
C LYS A 210 8.13 -1.70 -44.91
N ALA A 211 8.34 -0.44 -44.54
CA ALA A 211 7.62 0.19 -43.44
C ALA A 211 6.19 0.53 -43.91
N GLU A 212 5.16 0.30 -43.08
CA GLU A 212 3.84 0.86 -43.36
C GLU A 212 3.88 2.39 -43.16
N PRO A 213 3.26 3.19 -44.05
CA PRO A 213 3.37 4.63 -43.97
C PRO A 213 2.58 5.19 -42.78
N ALA A 214 3.21 6.11 -42.02
CA ALA A 214 2.48 7.04 -41.18
C ALA A 214 1.52 7.85 -42.08
N THR A 215 0.24 7.82 -41.76
CA THR A 215 -0.81 8.48 -42.54
C THR A 215 -0.70 10.00 -42.42
N GLU A 216 -0.26 10.67 -43.50
CA GLU A 216 -0.53 12.09 -43.72
C GLU A 216 -2.02 12.30 -44.02
N ALA A 217 -2.64 13.26 -43.34
CA ALA A 217 -3.88 13.89 -43.80
C ALA A 217 -3.55 15.22 -44.52
N PRO A 218 -4.29 15.60 -45.58
CA PRO A 218 -3.85 16.63 -46.54
C PRO A 218 -4.19 18.04 -46.08
N ALA A 219 -3.43 19.01 -46.62
CA ALA A 219 -3.77 20.42 -46.63
C ALA A 219 -5.06 20.71 -47.44
N GLU A 220 -5.91 21.61 -46.94
CA GLU A 220 -6.97 22.25 -47.73
C GLU A 220 -6.75 23.76 -47.80
N GLU A 221 -6.53 24.24 -49.03
CA GLU A 221 -6.71 25.64 -49.45
C GLU A 221 -8.19 25.89 -49.80
N ALA A 222 -8.64 27.12 -49.52
CA ALA A 222 -10.02 27.59 -49.63
C ALA A 222 -10.66 27.54 -51.03
N THR A 223 -11.98 27.32 -51.10
CA THR A 223 -12.92 28.02 -52.03
C THR A 223 -14.40 27.85 -51.62
N GLU A 224 -15.20 28.87 -51.94
CA GLU A 224 -16.51 29.27 -51.38
C GLU A 224 -17.77 28.39 -51.64
N ALA A 225 -18.77 28.66 -50.78
CA ALA A 225 -20.24 28.79 -51.00
C ALA A 225 -21.14 27.55 -50.71
N PRO A 226 -22.46 27.70 -50.44
CA PRO A 226 -23.28 28.82 -49.95
C PRO A 226 -24.19 28.44 -48.73
N ALA A 227 -24.97 29.42 -48.28
CA ALA A 227 -25.93 29.43 -47.17
C ALA A 227 -26.87 28.21 -47.02
N ALA A 228 -27.11 27.82 -45.77
CA ALA A 228 -28.30 27.10 -45.33
C ALA A 228 -28.87 27.78 -44.08
N GLU A 229 -30.16 28.12 -44.14
CA GLU A 229 -30.93 28.83 -43.11
C GLU A 229 -31.16 27.98 -41.85
N ALA A 230 -31.00 28.68 -40.73
CA ALA A 230 -31.58 28.55 -39.40
C ALA A 230 -32.53 27.39 -39.08
N THR A 231 -32.18 26.70 -38.00
CA THR A 231 -33.14 26.29 -36.95
C THR A 231 -32.52 26.58 -35.58
N GLU A 232 -33.17 27.45 -34.81
CA GLU A 232 -32.83 27.84 -33.43
C GLU A 232 -32.74 26.63 -32.48
N ALA A 233 -31.73 26.66 -31.62
CA ALA A 233 -31.61 25.87 -30.38
C ALA A 233 -31.16 26.83 -29.25
N PRO A 234 -31.45 26.50 -27.98
CA PRO A 234 -31.97 27.43 -26.98
C PRO A 234 -30.93 28.34 -26.33
N ALA A 235 -31.42 29.43 -25.74
CA ALA A 235 -30.64 30.41 -24.99
C ALA A 235 -29.78 29.75 -23.90
N ALA A 236 -28.47 30.03 -23.95
CA ALA A 236 -27.53 29.71 -22.90
C ALA A 236 -27.92 30.46 -21.60
N GLU A 237 -27.99 29.71 -20.50
CA GLU A 237 -28.12 30.26 -19.15
C GLU A 237 -26.90 31.11 -18.81
N GLU A 238 -27.13 32.20 -18.07
CA GLU A 238 -26.11 33.20 -17.70
C GLU A 238 -25.00 32.59 -16.82
N PRO A 239 -23.71 32.88 -17.06
CA PRO A 239 -22.67 32.56 -16.09
C PRO A 239 -22.76 33.51 -14.88
N ALA A 240 -22.96 32.93 -13.70
CA ALA A 240 -23.30 33.62 -12.45
C ALA A 240 -22.19 34.52 -11.84
N ALA A 241 -20.98 34.56 -12.39
CA ALA A 241 -19.80 35.11 -11.71
C ALA A 241 -19.64 36.65 -11.75
N TRP A 242 -20.25 37.34 -12.73
CA TRP A 242 -20.05 38.79 -12.96
C TRP A 242 -21.34 39.50 -13.41
N ALA A 243 -22.50 38.91 -13.08
CA ALA A 243 -23.81 39.47 -13.36
C ALA A 243 -23.97 40.89 -12.77
N GLY A 244 -24.42 41.84 -13.58
CA GLY A 244 -24.63 43.24 -13.14
C GLY A 244 -23.37 44.12 -13.14
N VAL A 245 -22.19 43.58 -13.46
CA VAL A 245 -20.95 44.36 -13.54
C VAL A 245 -20.85 45.06 -14.89
N SER A 246 -20.62 46.37 -14.87
CA SER A 246 -20.38 47.19 -16.07
C SER A 246 -19.12 48.04 -15.87
N GLY A 247 -18.22 48.05 -16.85
CA GLY A 247 -16.95 48.75 -16.72
C GLY A 247 -15.88 48.21 -17.67
N THR A 248 -14.70 48.80 -17.59
CA THR A 248 -13.53 48.40 -18.37
C THR A 248 -12.43 47.97 -17.41
N PHE A 249 -11.84 46.81 -17.64
CA PHE A 249 -10.92 46.13 -16.75
C PHE A 249 -9.68 45.70 -17.51
N THR A 250 -8.52 45.81 -16.90
CA THR A 250 -7.24 45.45 -17.53
C THR A 250 -6.64 44.26 -16.82
N GLY A 251 -6.11 43.30 -17.57
CA GLY A 251 -5.37 42.17 -17.04
C GLY A 251 -4.10 41.91 -17.84
N GLU A 252 -3.13 41.23 -17.22
CA GLU A 252 -1.81 40.98 -17.78
C GLU A 252 -1.37 39.54 -17.52
N ALA A 253 -0.90 38.84 -18.56
CA ALA A 253 -0.36 37.48 -18.41
C ALA A 253 0.84 37.23 -19.31
N GLU A 254 1.63 36.20 -18.98
CA GLU A 254 2.75 35.79 -19.81
C GLU A 254 2.26 35.13 -21.11
N GLY A 255 2.84 35.57 -22.22
CA GLY A 255 2.62 35.00 -23.55
C GLY A 255 3.75 34.03 -23.94
N PHE A 256 3.91 33.80 -25.24
CA PHE A 256 5.07 33.05 -25.75
C PHE A 256 6.38 33.84 -25.57
N SER A 257 6.32 35.17 -25.64
CA SER A 257 7.47 36.04 -25.44
C SER A 257 7.69 36.35 -23.96
N SER A 258 8.94 36.21 -23.52
CA SER A 258 9.37 36.62 -22.17
C SER A 258 9.81 38.09 -22.08
N GLU A 259 9.77 38.82 -23.20
CA GLU A 259 10.21 40.23 -23.26
C GLU A 259 9.15 41.20 -22.70
N GLU A 260 7.86 40.94 -22.91
CA GLU A 260 6.75 41.73 -22.39
C GLU A 260 5.50 40.87 -22.16
N LYS A 261 4.76 41.11 -21.07
CA LYS A 261 3.48 40.46 -20.81
C LYS A 261 2.41 40.91 -21.81
N ILE A 262 1.49 40.02 -22.15
CA ILE A 262 0.30 40.37 -22.93
C ILE A 262 -0.64 41.14 -22.01
N LYS A 263 -0.90 42.41 -22.35
CA LYS A 263 -1.86 43.27 -21.65
C LYS A 263 -3.16 43.31 -22.42
N VAL A 264 -4.28 43.05 -21.75
CA VAL A 264 -5.62 43.11 -22.35
C VAL A 264 -6.56 44.01 -21.57
N THR A 265 -7.47 44.66 -22.29
CA THR A 265 -8.59 45.42 -21.76
C THR A 265 -9.91 44.73 -22.11
N VAL A 266 -10.69 44.36 -21.10
CA VAL A 266 -12.02 43.74 -21.21
C VAL A 266 -13.10 44.76 -20.84
N THR A 267 -14.14 44.90 -21.66
CA THR A 267 -15.31 45.75 -21.37
C THR A 267 -16.55 44.92 -21.08
N LEU A 268 -17.12 45.12 -19.90
CA LEU A 268 -18.38 44.52 -19.45
C LEU A 268 -19.54 45.52 -19.54
N ASP A 269 -20.71 45.05 -19.97
CA ASP A 269 -22.00 45.75 -19.83
C ASP A 269 -23.02 44.82 -19.18
N ASN A 270 -23.42 45.13 -17.95
CA ASN A 270 -24.36 44.38 -17.12
C ASN A 270 -24.09 42.86 -17.09
N GLY A 271 -22.84 42.44 -16.94
CA GLY A 271 -22.51 41.02 -16.98
C GLY A 271 -22.48 40.41 -18.39
N LYS A 272 -22.22 41.22 -19.44
CA LYS A 272 -21.89 40.74 -20.79
C LYS A 272 -20.53 41.28 -21.27
N ILE A 273 -19.67 40.42 -21.81
CA ILE A 273 -18.40 40.84 -22.44
C ILE A 273 -18.73 41.49 -23.79
N THR A 274 -18.44 42.77 -23.91
CA THR A 274 -18.76 43.57 -25.13
C THR A 274 -17.53 43.88 -25.96
N ALA A 275 -16.34 43.84 -25.37
CA ALA A 275 -15.07 44.01 -26.07
C ALA A 275 -13.92 43.36 -25.29
N VAL A 276 -12.97 42.80 -26.03
CA VAL A 276 -11.64 42.42 -25.54
C VAL A 276 -10.63 43.05 -26.49
N VAL A 277 -9.71 43.85 -25.95
CA VAL A 277 -8.68 44.57 -26.70
C VAL A 277 -7.32 44.12 -26.17
N VAL A 278 -6.42 43.67 -27.04
CA VAL A 278 -5.02 43.44 -26.67
C VAL A 278 -4.29 44.78 -26.78
N ASP A 279 -3.87 45.34 -25.65
CA ASP A 279 -3.30 46.69 -25.55
C ASP A 279 -1.80 46.71 -25.87
N SER A 280 -1.06 45.70 -25.42
CA SER A 280 0.36 45.50 -25.77
C SER A 280 0.75 44.02 -25.69
N HIS A 281 1.70 43.63 -26.54
CA HIS A 281 2.30 42.30 -26.57
C HIS A 281 3.66 42.36 -27.28
N ALA A 282 4.55 41.41 -26.98
CA ALA A 282 5.84 41.22 -27.68
C ALA A 282 5.90 39.87 -28.44
N GLU A 283 4.73 39.34 -28.79
CA GLU A 283 4.59 38.05 -29.49
C GLU A 283 5.10 38.09 -30.93
N SER A 284 5.47 36.93 -31.48
CA SER A 284 6.11 36.83 -32.80
C SER A 284 5.17 37.19 -33.96
N ASP A 285 5.55 38.21 -34.72
CA ASP A 285 4.85 38.67 -35.93
C ASP A 285 4.56 37.50 -36.90
N GLY A 286 3.31 37.35 -37.36
CA GLY A 286 2.88 36.33 -38.32
C GLY A 286 2.55 34.96 -37.72
N ILE A 287 3.05 34.65 -36.51
CA ILE A 287 2.72 33.40 -35.78
C ILE A 287 1.62 33.68 -34.75
N ALA A 288 1.67 34.84 -34.11
CA ALA A 288 0.70 35.26 -33.08
C ALA A 288 -0.61 35.78 -33.66
N ASP A 289 -0.63 36.18 -34.94
CA ASP A 289 -1.77 36.82 -35.60
C ASP A 289 -3.08 36.04 -35.46
N PRO A 290 -3.12 34.70 -35.65
CA PRO A 290 -4.33 33.92 -35.42
C PRO A 290 -4.87 34.05 -34.00
N ALA A 291 -4.01 34.08 -32.98
CA ALA A 291 -4.43 34.23 -31.59
C ALA A 291 -4.90 35.66 -31.29
N LEU A 292 -4.18 36.67 -31.78
CA LEU A 292 -4.49 38.08 -31.59
C LEU A 292 -5.83 38.48 -32.22
N GLU A 293 -6.22 37.82 -33.31
CA GLU A 293 -7.50 38.07 -33.99
C GLU A 293 -8.63 37.17 -33.50
N GLN A 294 -8.40 35.86 -33.38
CA GLN A 294 -9.48 34.89 -33.15
C GLN A 294 -9.90 34.80 -31.67
N ILE A 295 -8.97 34.90 -30.73
CA ILE A 295 -9.26 34.70 -29.30
C ILE A 295 -10.11 35.85 -28.72
N PRO A 296 -9.77 37.14 -28.91
CA PRO A 296 -10.64 38.23 -28.46
C PRO A 296 -12.04 38.17 -29.08
N ALA A 297 -12.14 37.78 -30.37
CA ALA A 297 -13.42 37.63 -31.06
C ALA A 297 -14.26 36.49 -30.47
N ALA A 298 -13.66 35.31 -30.27
CA ALA A 298 -14.33 34.14 -29.70
C ALA A 298 -14.82 34.39 -28.26
N ILE A 299 -14.05 35.11 -27.45
CA ILE A 299 -14.43 35.45 -26.07
C ILE A 299 -15.66 36.37 -26.03
N VAL A 300 -15.70 37.37 -26.92
CA VAL A 300 -16.86 38.28 -27.04
C VAL A 300 -18.08 37.54 -27.61
N GLU A 301 -17.88 36.67 -28.60
CA GLU A 301 -18.96 35.89 -29.22
C GLU A 301 -19.59 34.88 -28.26
N ASN A 302 -18.76 34.10 -27.57
CA ASN A 302 -19.20 33.05 -26.66
C ASN A 302 -19.49 33.56 -25.24
N ASN A 303 -19.19 34.82 -24.96
CA ASN A 303 -19.39 35.47 -23.66
C ASN A 303 -18.72 34.70 -22.51
N THR A 304 -17.55 34.10 -22.77
CA THR A 304 -16.77 33.31 -21.82
C THR A 304 -15.26 33.43 -22.14
N PRO A 305 -14.37 33.50 -21.13
CA PRO A 305 -12.93 33.42 -21.36
C PRO A 305 -12.46 31.99 -21.72
N ASP A 306 -13.30 30.97 -21.53
CA ASP A 306 -13.00 29.58 -21.85
C ASP A 306 -13.30 29.30 -23.33
N VAL A 307 -12.36 29.68 -24.20
CA VAL A 307 -12.41 29.44 -25.65
C VAL A 307 -11.24 28.57 -26.10
N ASP A 308 -11.42 27.86 -27.21
CA ASP A 308 -10.36 27.05 -27.80
C ASP A 308 -9.19 27.92 -28.27
N VAL A 309 -7.98 27.39 -28.18
CA VAL A 309 -6.77 28.07 -28.68
C VAL A 309 -6.74 28.14 -30.20
N ALA A 310 -6.17 29.20 -30.76
CA ALA A 310 -6.00 29.34 -32.20
C ALA A 310 -4.92 28.36 -32.69
N ALA A 311 -5.23 27.59 -33.73
CA ALA A 311 -4.32 26.62 -34.32
C ALA A 311 -3.01 27.30 -34.76
N GLY A 312 -1.86 26.78 -34.32
CA GLY A 312 -0.54 27.36 -34.61
C GLY A 312 -0.10 28.49 -33.67
N ALA A 313 -0.95 28.95 -32.75
CA ALA A 313 -0.67 30.07 -31.84
C ALA A 313 -1.05 29.75 -30.38
N THR A 314 -0.78 28.51 -29.94
CA THR A 314 -1.25 27.96 -28.65
C THR A 314 -0.79 28.77 -27.43
N TRP A 315 0.49 29.16 -27.39
CA TRP A 315 1.06 29.87 -26.24
C TRP A 315 0.52 31.30 -26.12
N THR A 316 0.46 32.03 -27.24
CA THR A 316 -0.17 33.34 -27.32
C THR A 316 -1.65 33.27 -26.97
N SER A 317 -2.37 32.24 -27.44
CA SER A 317 -3.79 32.05 -27.13
C SER A 317 -4.01 31.84 -25.63
N LYS A 318 -3.18 31.01 -24.98
CA LYS A 318 -3.22 30.81 -23.53
C LYS A 318 -2.89 32.09 -22.76
N GLY A 319 -1.91 32.87 -23.23
CA GLY A 319 -1.56 34.16 -22.64
C GLY A 319 -2.71 35.17 -22.71
N ILE A 320 -3.39 35.30 -23.87
CA ILE A 320 -4.57 36.17 -24.01
C ILE A 320 -5.72 35.69 -23.10
N ILE A 321 -6.01 34.38 -23.07
CA ILE A 321 -7.05 33.80 -22.20
C ILE A 321 -6.74 34.09 -20.73
N ALA A 322 -5.49 33.88 -20.30
CA ALA A 322 -5.05 34.15 -18.93
C ALA A 322 -5.14 35.64 -18.58
N ALA A 323 -4.74 36.53 -19.47
CA ALA A 323 -4.85 37.98 -19.26
C ALA A 323 -6.31 38.44 -19.19
N VAL A 324 -7.22 37.81 -19.95
CA VAL A 324 -8.67 38.08 -19.86
C VAL A 324 -9.24 37.56 -18.54
N LYS A 325 -8.81 36.39 -18.07
CA LYS A 325 -9.23 35.85 -16.76
C LYS A 325 -8.75 36.76 -15.62
N ASP A 326 -7.50 37.21 -15.66
CA ASP A 326 -6.94 38.20 -14.73
C ASP A 326 -7.78 39.51 -14.75
N ALA A 327 -8.13 40.01 -15.93
CA ALA A 327 -8.99 41.19 -16.05
C ALA A 327 -10.39 40.96 -15.43
N LEU A 328 -10.98 39.78 -15.62
CA LEU A 328 -12.31 39.42 -15.10
C LEU A 328 -12.32 39.14 -13.58
N GLU A 329 -11.22 38.65 -13.00
CA GLU A 329 -11.08 38.46 -11.56
C GLU A 329 -11.07 39.78 -10.79
N THR A 330 -10.54 40.86 -11.38
CA THR A 330 -10.57 42.20 -10.78
C THR A 330 -11.96 42.84 -10.70
N THR A 331 -13.00 42.19 -11.25
CA THR A 331 -14.37 42.73 -11.40
C THR A 331 -15.34 42.40 -10.26
N VAL A 332 -14.93 41.53 -9.33
CA VAL A 332 -15.75 41.13 -8.17
C VAL A 332 -15.59 42.17 -7.04
N PRO A 333 -16.66 42.86 -6.59
CA PRO A 333 -16.57 43.71 -5.41
C PRO A 333 -16.31 42.86 -4.17
N ALA A 334 -15.28 43.26 -3.40
CA ALA A 334 -14.81 42.59 -2.19
C ALA A 334 -15.96 42.14 -1.26
N GLY A 335 -16.19 40.83 -1.24
CA GLY A 335 -17.05 40.13 -0.29
C GLY A 335 -16.32 38.89 0.21
N ASP A 336 -15.80 39.02 1.44
CA ASP A 336 -15.27 37.99 2.34
C ASP A 336 -14.33 36.93 1.74
N ALA A 337 -13.10 37.35 1.41
CA ALA A 337 -11.94 36.48 1.34
C ALA A 337 -11.27 36.37 2.73
N PRO A 338 -10.89 35.17 3.21
CA PRO A 338 -9.92 35.07 4.29
C PRO A 338 -8.54 35.50 3.77
N ALA A 339 -7.74 36.17 4.61
CA ALA A 339 -6.36 36.57 4.31
C ALA A 339 -5.48 35.33 3.99
N GLY A 340 -4.49 35.36 3.08
CA GLY A 340 -3.92 36.48 2.34
C GLY A 340 -2.81 36.09 1.33
N GLY A 341 -2.24 37.10 0.69
CA GLY A 341 -1.07 37.02 -0.20
C GLY A 341 0.23 36.74 0.57
N VAL A 342 0.40 35.49 0.96
CA VAL A 342 1.61 35.03 1.63
C VAL A 342 2.66 34.69 0.57
N SER A 343 3.74 35.46 0.53
CA SER A 343 4.98 35.11 -0.17
C SER A 343 6.08 34.84 0.85
N GLY A 344 6.88 33.81 0.64
CA GLY A 344 7.97 33.43 1.54
C GLY A 344 8.32 31.95 1.44
N THR A 345 9.38 31.55 2.15
CA THR A 345 9.79 30.15 2.27
C THR A 345 9.37 29.61 3.64
N PHE A 346 8.70 28.48 3.65
CA PHE A 346 8.16 27.85 4.84
C PHE A 346 8.63 26.40 4.92
N THR A 347 9.00 25.95 6.12
CA THR A 347 9.54 24.61 6.31
C THR A 347 8.60 23.77 7.13
N GLY A 348 8.28 22.59 6.62
CA GLY A 348 7.47 21.58 7.30
C GLY A 348 8.20 20.27 7.48
N GLU A 349 7.75 19.47 8.43
CA GLU A 349 8.37 18.21 8.82
C GLU A 349 7.31 17.15 9.07
N ALA A 350 7.47 15.96 8.50
CA ALA A 350 6.56 14.84 8.72
C ALA A 350 7.28 13.49 8.67
N GLU A 351 6.65 12.44 9.20
CA GLU A 351 7.22 11.10 9.18
C GLU A 351 7.16 10.48 7.78
N GLY A 352 8.29 9.94 7.31
CA GLY A 352 8.42 9.20 6.05
C GLY A 352 8.22 7.70 6.24
N PHE A 353 8.90 6.84 5.50
CA PHE A 353 9.01 5.41 5.79
C PHE A 353 9.94 5.16 7.00
N SER A 354 11.08 5.84 7.04
CA SER A 354 12.10 5.71 8.08
C SER A 354 11.65 6.34 9.40
N SER A 355 12.00 5.70 10.51
CA SER A 355 11.82 6.24 11.87
C SER A 355 13.06 7.00 12.37
N GLU A 356 14.18 6.96 11.64
CA GLU A 356 15.44 7.59 12.07
C GLU A 356 15.40 9.12 12.00
N GLU A 357 14.78 9.67 10.95
CA GLU A 357 14.64 11.12 10.76
C GLU A 357 13.33 11.45 10.03
N LYS A 358 12.68 12.55 10.42
CA LYS A 358 11.52 13.10 9.69
C LYS A 358 11.94 13.64 8.34
N ILE A 359 11.06 13.55 7.34
CA ILE A 359 11.23 14.24 6.07
C ILE A 359 10.98 15.73 6.31
N LYS A 360 12.00 16.54 6.04
CA LYS A 360 11.95 17.99 6.13
C LYS A 360 11.81 18.58 4.73
N VAL A 361 10.81 19.45 4.54
CA VAL A 361 10.51 20.06 3.25
C VAL A 361 10.39 21.58 3.38
N THR A 362 11.04 22.31 2.48
CA THR A 362 10.86 23.76 2.32
C THR A 362 9.99 24.06 1.11
N VAL A 363 8.89 24.77 1.34
CA VAL A 363 7.92 25.24 0.35
C VAL A 363 8.12 26.73 0.12
N THR A 364 8.23 27.16 -1.14
CA THR A 364 8.29 28.58 -1.53
C THR A 364 6.94 29.01 -2.07
N LEU A 365 6.33 29.99 -1.39
CA LEU A 365 5.10 30.64 -1.83
C LEU A 365 5.42 31.99 -2.48
N ASP A 366 4.72 32.30 -3.57
CA ASP A 366 4.60 33.66 -4.09
C ASP A 366 3.12 34.01 -4.28
N ASN A 367 2.63 34.98 -3.50
CA ASN A 367 1.24 35.43 -3.45
C ASN A 367 0.24 34.27 -3.31
N GLY A 368 0.59 33.27 -2.49
CA GLY A 368 -0.22 32.07 -2.28
C GLY A 368 -0.03 30.94 -3.29
N LYS A 369 0.81 31.11 -4.32
CA LYS A 369 1.18 30.05 -5.28
C LYS A 369 2.42 29.30 -4.83
N ILE A 370 2.38 27.97 -4.85
CA ILE A 370 3.54 27.10 -4.62
C ILE A 370 4.45 27.16 -5.84
N THR A 371 5.65 27.72 -5.68
CA THR A 371 6.63 27.89 -6.76
C THR A 371 7.81 26.93 -6.66
N ALA A 372 8.05 26.38 -5.46
CA ALA A 372 9.05 25.36 -5.25
C ALA A 372 8.71 24.52 -4.01
N VAL A 373 9.06 23.25 -4.07
CA VAL A 373 9.04 22.31 -2.95
C VAL A 373 10.40 21.61 -2.95
N VAL A 374 11.15 21.72 -1.86
CA VAL A 374 12.51 21.17 -1.73
C VAL A 374 12.55 20.26 -0.52
N VAL A 375 12.93 18.99 -0.71
CA VAL A 375 13.20 18.08 0.42
C VAL A 375 14.60 18.42 0.96
N ASP A 376 14.67 18.96 2.16
CA ASP A 376 15.90 19.45 2.78
C ASP A 376 16.71 18.33 3.45
N SER A 377 16.03 17.42 4.15
CA SER A 377 16.64 16.24 4.77
C SER A 377 15.62 15.10 4.92
N HIS A 378 16.12 13.87 4.89
CA HIS A 378 15.37 12.63 5.10
C HIS A 378 16.32 11.47 5.41
N ALA A 379 15.82 10.41 6.04
CA ALA A 379 16.53 9.14 6.26
C ALA A 379 15.89 7.96 5.51
N GLU A 380 15.18 8.26 4.41
CA GLU A 380 14.50 7.27 3.56
C GLU A 380 15.47 6.37 2.79
N SER A 381 15.02 5.17 2.42
CA SER A 381 15.88 4.16 1.80
C SER A 381 16.35 4.54 0.39
N ASP A 382 17.67 4.66 0.20
CA ASP A 382 18.32 4.92 -1.09
C ASP A 382 17.84 3.96 -2.19
N GLY A 383 17.43 4.49 -3.35
CA GLY A 383 16.98 3.71 -4.51
C GLY A 383 15.52 3.27 -4.46
N ILE A 384 14.89 3.20 -3.28
CA ILE A 384 13.46 2.90 -3.12
C ILE A 384 12.64 4.20 -3.02
N ALA A 385 13.18 5.19 -2.32
CA ALA A 385 12.53 6.47 -2.05
C ALA A 385 12.61 7.45 -3.24
N ASP A 386 13.56 7.25 -4.16
CA ASP A 386 13.88 8.16 -5.27
C ASP A 386 12.64 8.57 -6.10
N PRO A 387 11.71 7.66 -6.48
CA PRO A 387 10.51 8.05 -7.20
C PRO A 387 9.66 9.08 -6.43
N ALA A 388 9.54 8.95 -5.11
CA ALA A 388 8.79 9.90 -4.30
C ALA A 388 9.52 11.21 -4.11
N LEU A 389 10.83 11.16 -3.86
CA LEU A 389 11.68 12.34 -3.66
C LEU A 389 11.73 13.23 -4.91
N GLU A 390 11.60 12.64 -6.10
CA GLU A 390 11.59 13.37 -7.37
C GLU A 390 10.17 13.78 -7.82
N GLN A 391 9.22 12.83 -7.84
CA GLN A 391 7.91 13.04 -8.49
C GLN A 391 6.95 13.88 -7.63
N ILE A 392 6.98 13.71 -6.31
CA ILE A 392 6.00 14.36 -5.43
C ILE A 392 6.21 15.87 -5.34
N PRO A 393 7.44 16.38 -5.09
CA PRO A 393 7.67 17.82 -5.11
C PRO A 393 7.31 18.47 -6.46
N ALA A 394 7.61 17.80 -7.58
CA ALA A 394 7.28 18.27 -8.92
C ALA A 394 5.75 18.36 -9.13
N ALA A 395 5.03 17.30 -8.79
CA ALA A 395 3.57 17.25 -8.92
C ALA A 395 2.86 18.30 -8.07
N ILE A 396 3.37 18.59 -6.86
CA ILE A 396 2.80 19.62 -5.97
C ILE A 396 2.97 21.02 -6.57
N VAL A 397 4.13 21.33 -7.15
CA VAL A 397 4.38 22.61 -7.82
C VAL A 397 3.53 22.73 -9.09
N GLU A 398 3.43 21.67 -9.88
CA GLU A 398 2.65 21.63 -11.12
C GLU A 398 1.16 21.85 -10.87
N ASN A 399 0.59 21.11 -9.92
CA ASN A 399 -0.84 21.17 -9.61
C ASN A 399 -1.21 22.26 -8.61
N ASN A 400 -0.22 22.96 -8.06
CA ASN A 400 -0.39 23.98 -7.03
C ASN A 400 -1.25 23.51 -5.84
N THR A 401 -1.11 22.24 -5.47
CA THR A 401 -1.83 21.60 -4.35
C THR A 401 -0.94 20.53 -3.71
N PRO A 402 -0.95 20.37 -2.37
CA PRO A 402 -0.30 19.24 -1.73
C PRO A 402 -1.01 17.90 -1.98
N ASP A 403 -2.25 17.91 -2.47
CA ASP A 403 -3.05 16.70 -2.72
C ASP A 403 -2.73 16.11 -4.10
N VAL A 404 -1.64 15.33 -4.16
CA VAL A 404 -1.15 14.64 -5.38
C VAL A 404 -1.07 13.13 -5.16
N ASP A 405 -1.07 12.37 -6.25
CA ASP A 405 -0.93 10.92 -6.20
C ASP A 405 0.45 10.49 -5.68
N VAL A 406 0.50 9.37 -4.95
CA VAL A 406 1.75 8.81 -4.45
C VAL A 406 2.57 8.14 -5.55
N ALA A 407 3.90 8.19 -5.44
CA ALA A 407 4.78 7.51 -6.37
C ALA A 407 4.76 5.99 -6.12
N ALA A 408 4.64 5.20 -7.19
CA ALA A 408 4.59 3.75 -7.13
C ALA A 408 5.87 3.18 -6.48
N GLY A 409 5.72 2.27 -5.52
CA GLY A 409 6.84 1.67 -4.78
C GLY A 409 7.41 2.53 -3.64
N ALA A 410 7.06 3.82 -3.57
CA ALA A 410 7.56 4.78 -2.59
C ALA A 410 6.41 5.46 -1.82
N THR A 411 5.37 4.70 -1.48
CA THR A 411 4.11 5.18 -0.90
C THR A 411 4.31 5.97 0.40
N TRP A 412 5.13 5.47 1.31
CA TRP A 412 5.35 6.06 2.63
C TRP A 412 6.15 7.34 2.56
N THR A 413 7.23 7.34 1.77
CA THR A 413 7.99 8.53 1.44
C THR A 413 7.11 9.60 0.78
N SER A 414 6.24 9.20 -0.15
CA SER A 414 5.32 10.12 -0.84
C SER A 414 4.36 10.80 0.14
N LYS A 415 3.73 10.02 1.03
CA LYS A 415 2.84 10.54 2.06
C LYS A 415 3.57 11.45 3.04
N GLY A 416 4.81 11.10 3.42
CA GLY A 416 5.65 11.93 4.27
C GLY A 416 5.98 13.29 3.64
N ILE A 417 6.35 13.33 2.35
CA ILE A 417 6.58 14.59 1.63
C ILE A 417 5.29 15.42 1.56
N ILE A 418 4.15 14.83 1.20
CA ILE A 418 2.85 15.52 1.15
C ILE A 418 2.49 16.11 2.51
N ALA A 419 2.64 15.34 3.59
CA ALA A 419 2.36 15.81 4.95
C ALA A 419 3.32 16.92 5.39
N ALA A 420 4.61 16.83 5.07
CA ALA A 420 5.59 17.88 5.36
C ALA A 420 5.28 19.17 4.59
N VAL A 421 4.81 19.07 3.33
CA VAL A 421 4.31 20.24 2.58
C VAL A 421 3.07 20.84 3.22
N LYS A 422 2.10 20.01 3.66
CA LYS A 422 0.91 20.51 4.36
C LYS A 422 1.27 21.25 5.65
N ASP A 423 2.19 20.72 6.45
CA ASP A 423 2.72 21.39 7.65
C ASP A 423 3.45 22.71 7.30
N ALA A 424 4.20 22.75 6.19
CA ALA A 424 4.82 23.99 5.71
C ALA A 424 3.79 25.05 5.29
N LEU A 425 2.71 24.64 4.61
CA LEU A 425 1.62 25.51 4.17
C LEU A 425 0.79 26.01 5.37
N GLU A 426 0.55 25.16 6.36
CA GLU A 426 -0.09 25.55 7.63
C GLU A 426 0.71 26.64 8.33
N LYS A 427 2.03 26.44 8.47
CA LYS A 427 2.96 27.45 9.02
C LYS A 427 2.99 28.75 8.22
N ALA A 428 2.64 28.71 6.94
CA ALA A 428 2.53 29.89 6.09
C ALA A 428 1.25 30.71 6.35
N GLY A 429 0.28 30.20 7.11
CA GLY A 429 -1.01 30.84 7.31
C GLY A 429 -1.98 30.67 6.13
N ALA A 430 -1.67 29.77 5.20
CA ALA A 430 -2.60 29.24 4.21
C ALA A 430 -3.26 28.00 4.81
N ALA A 431 -4.42 28.15 5.46
CA ALA A 431 -5.11 27.02 6.05
C ALA A 431 -5.57 26.03 4.95
N PRO A 432 -5.24 24.75 5.09
CA PRO A 432 -6.23 23.78 5.54
C PRO A 432 -6.08 23.59 7.04
N GLY A 433 -7.17 23.19 7.70
CA GLY A 433 -7.17 22.99 9.14
C GLY A 433 -6.02 22.09 9.59
N ALA A 434 -5.62 22.28 10.86
CA ALA A 434 -5.05 21.18 11.64
C ALA A 434 -5.83 19.91 11.25
N ALA A 435 -5.12 18.82 10.97
CA ALA A 435 -5.74 17.52 10.76
C ALA A 435 -6.53 17.16 12.04
N GLU A 436 -7.75 17.66 12.16
CA GLU A 436 -8.85 16.88 12.68
C GLU A 436 -8.85 15.62 11.80
N GLU A 437 -8.76 14.45 12.42
CA GLU A 437 -9.19 13.22 11.76
C GLU A 437 -10.45 13.55 10.98
N GLU A 438 -10.45 13.38 9.66
CA GLU A 438 -11.69 13.45 8.90
C GLU A 438 -12.70 12.60 9.65
N ALA A 439 -13.73 13.24 10.20
CA ALA A 439 -14.76 12.55 10.94
C ALA A 439 -15.35 11.51 9.98
N LYS A 440 -15.04 10.23 10.20
CA LYS A 440 -15.47 9.15 9.32
C LYS A 440 -16.99 9.27 9.16
N GLU A 441 -17.46 9.36 7.91
CA GLU A 441 -18.88 9.37 7.59
C GLU A 441 -19.58 8.20 8.33
N PRO A 442 -20.74 8.44 8.96
CA PRO A 442 -21.43 7.41 9.72
C PRO A 442 -21.81 6.24 8.80
N VAL A 443 -21.52 5.02 9.25
CA VAL A 443 -22.03 3.82 8.59
C VAL A 443 -23.50 3.65 8.97
N VAL A 444 -24.41 3.86 8.03
CA VAL A 444 -25.86 3.74 8.25
C VAL A 444 -26.33 2.31 7.97
N ILE A 445 -26.94 1.67 8.96
CA ILE A 445 -27.40 0.28 8.91
C ILE A 445 -28.89 0.24 9.26
N GLU A 446 -29.71 -0.15 8.29
CA GLU A 446 -31.14 -0.37 8.47
C GLU A 446 -31.41 -1.89 8.47
N ALA A 447 -31.85 -2.43 9.61
CA ALA A 447 -32.11 -3.85 9.76
C ALA A 447 -33.46 -4.11 10.44
N ALA A 448 -34.17 -5.16 10.02
CA ALA A 448 -35.36 -5.61 10.73
C ALA A 448 -35.00 -6.29 12.06
N GLU A 449 -33.94 -7.11 12.03
CA GLU A 449 -33.34 -7.74 13.19
C GLU A 449 -31.82 -7.69 13.00
N ALA A 450 -31.09 -7.44 14.09
CA ALA A 450 -29.63 -7.49 14.10
C ALA A 450 -29.12 -8.24 15.32
N PHE A 451 -27.89 -8.76 15.22
CA PHE A 451 -27.22 -9.50 16.27
C PHE A 451 -25.81 -8.94 16.48
N ILE A 452 -25.39 -8.77 17.72
CA ILE A 452 -24.07 -8.30 18.11
C ILE A 452 -23.24 -9.49 18.62
N GLY A 453 -22.05 -9.69 18.08
CA GLY A 453 -21.18 -10.82 18.41
C GLY A 453 -19.76 -10.37 18.76
N LEU A 454 -19.19 -10.99 19.79
CA LEU A 454 -17.79 -10.83 20.20
C LEU A 454 -17.07 -12.17 20.04
N GLY A 455 -15.94 -12.17 19.35
CA GLY A 455 -15.10 -13.34 19.11
C GLY A 455 -13.65 -13.08 19.46
N VAL A 456 -12.97 -14.11 19.97
CA VAL A 456 -11.53 -14.09 20.23
C VAL A 456 -10.90 -15.36 19.68
N HIS A 457 -9.73 -15.24 19.05
CA HIS A 457 -8.91 -16.37 18.65
C HIS A 457 -7.47 -16.20 19.11
N ASN A 458 -6.90 -17.22 19.75
CA ASN A 458 -5.56 -17.21 20.31
C ASN A 458 -4.63 -18.14 19.53
N SER A 459 -3.39 -17.71 19.26
CA SER A 459 -2.38 -18.53 18.58
C SER A 459 -0.97 -18.18 19.00
N GLY A 460 -0.16 -19.20 19.30
CA GLY A 460 1.27 -19.06 19.52
C GLY A 460 2.05 -19.13 18.21
N ARG A 461 2.93 -18.17 17.97
CA ARG A 461 3.80 -18.09 16.79
C ARG A 461 5.24 -18.38 17.16
N ILE A 462 5.86 -19.21 16.35
CA ILE A 462 7.31 -19.42 16.33
C ILE A 462 7.82 -18.58 15.17
N GLY A 463 8.63 -17.55 15.46
CA GLY A 463 9.17 -16.67 14.45
C GLY A 463 10.07 -17.42 13.45
N PRO A 464 10.22 -16.93 12.21
CA PRO A 464 11.12 -17.55 11.24
C PRO A 464 12.60 -17.36 11.63
N GLY A 465 12.90 -16.36 12.46
CA GLY A 465 14.25 -15.99 12.87
C GLY A 465 14.58 -16.36 14.31
N LYS A 466 15.88 -16.33 14.60
CA LYS A 466 16.49 -16.42 15.91
C LYS A 466 17.34 -15.17 16.15
N ASP A 467 17.61 -14.86 17.40
CA ASP A 467 18.55 -13.79 17.76
C ASP A 467 20.02 -14.18 17.50
N ASP A 468 20.94 -13.25 17.72
CA ASP A 468 22.39 -13.43 17.55
C ASP A 468 23.02 -14.44 18.55
N LYS A 469 22.22 -14.97 19.49
CA LYS A 469 22.58 -16.04 20.44
C LYS A 469 21.94 -17.38 20.09
N ASP A 470 21.34 -17.51 18.90
CA ASP A 470 20.65 -18.71 18.38
C ASP A 470 19.40 -19.11 19.21
N VAL A 471 18.80 -18.15 19.93
CA VAL A 471 17.54 -18.33 20.64
C VAL A 471 16.36 -17.92 19.76
N GLN A 472 15.36 -18.78 19.74
CA GLN A 472 14.15 -18.63 18.95
C GLN A 472 13.31 -17.44 19.42
N VAL A 473 12.77 -16.68 18.47
CA VAL A 473 11.80 -15.62 18.73
C VAL A 473 10.39 -16.22 18.71
N TYR A 474 9.55 -15.82 19.66
CA TYR A 474 8.16 -16.25 19.79
C TYR A 474 7.22 -15.04 19.86
N SER A 475 5.95 -15.23 19.48
CA SER A 475 4.89 -14.26 19.81
C SER A 475 3.58 -14.93 20.20
N ILE A 476 2.87 -14.31 21.12
CA ILE A 476 1.49 -14.61 21.50
C ILE A 476 0.61 -13.70 20.66
N ASN A 477 -0.26 -14.28 19.84
CA ASN A 477 -1.15 -13.56 18.95
C ASN A 477 -2.60 -13.78 19.33
N GLN A 478 -3.37 -12.71 19.45
CA GLN A 478 -4.79 -12.78 19.78
C GLN A 478 -5.57 -11.85 18.84
N VAL A 479 -6.54 -12.40 18.12
CA VAL A 479 -7.42 -11.62 17.24
C VAL A 479 -8.77 -11.45 17.93
N PHE A 480 -9.25 -10.21 17.98
CA PHE A 480 -10.53 -9.84 18.56
C PHE A 480 -11.46 -9.35 17.45
N ALA A 481 -12.71 -9.81 17.45
CA ALA A 481 -13.71 -9.43 16.45
C ALA A 481 -15.01 -8.99 17.12
N GLY A 482 -15.42 -7.74 16.89
CA GLY A 482 -16.74 -7.22 17.22
C GLY A 482 -17.58 -7.05 15.96
N VAL A 483 -18.72 -7.73 15.87
CA VAL A 483 -19.46 -7.87 14.60
C VAL A 483 -20.95 -7.66 14.81
N LEU A 484 -21.58 -6.93 13.89
CA LEU A 484 -23.03 -6.87 13.73
C LEU A 484 -23.44 -7.79 12.59
N PHE A 485 -24.45 -8.62 12.82
CA PHE A 485 -25.03 -9.54 11.83
C PHE A 485 -26.50 -9.25 11.60
N ASP A 486 -27.02 -9.57 10.42
CA ASP A 486 -28.46 -9.65 10.17
C ASP A 486 -29.06 -11.00 10.61
N ALA A 487 -30.36 -11.19 10.36
CA ALA A 487 -31.08 -12.42 10.67
C ALA A 487 -30.57 -13.66 9.90
N ASP A 488 -30.01 -13.47 8.71
CA ASP A 488 -29.45 -14.53 7.88
C ASP A 488 -27.99 -14.83 8.24
N GLY A 489 -27.41 -14.09 9.19
CA GLY A 489 -26.02 -14.26 9.62
C GLY A 489 -25.00 -13.56 8.73
N LYS A 490 -25.43 -12.64 7.86
CA LYS A 490 -24.52 -11.81 7.08
C LYS A 490 -23.99 -10.66 7.93
N ILE A 491 -22.74 -10.31 7.70
CA ILE A 491 -22.08 -9.21 8.39
C ILE A 491 -22.67 -7.90 7.91
N LEU A 492 -23.24 -7.12 8.82
CA LEU A 492 -23.68 -5.75 8.61
C LEU A 492 -22.54 -4.76 8.87
N TYR A 493 -21.69 -5.08 9.84
CA TYR A 493 -20.52 -4.30 10.22
C TYR A 493 -19.55 -5.19 10.98
N ALA A 494 -18.24 -4.98 10.81
CA ALA A 494 -17.22 -5.69 11.56
C ALA A 494 -16.14 -4.71 12.01
N LYS A 495 -15.64 -4.90 13.23
CA LYS A 495 -14.44 -4.25 13.75
C LYS A 495 -13.52 -5.31 14.35
N LEU A 496 -12.33 -5.46 13.76
CA LEU A 496 -11.33 -6.41 14.19
C LEU A 496 -10.08 -5.67 14.69
N ASP A 497 -9.43 -6.26 15.67
CA ASP A 497 -8.14 -5.82 16.17
C ASP A 497 -7.29 -7.04 16.56
N GLN A 498 -6.00 -6.82 16.75
CA GLN A 498 -5.07 -7.88 17.11
C GLN A 498 -4.09 -7.41 18.17
N LEU A 499 -3.91 -8.20 19.22
CA LEU A 499 -2.78 -8.08 20.13
C LEU A 499 -1.70 -9.07 19.69
N GLU A 500 -0.47 -8.58 19.56
CA GLU A 500 0.71 -9.44 19.38
C GLU A 500 1.74 -9.05 20.45
N VAL A 501 2.16 -10.02 21.24
CA VAL A 501 3.14 -9.85 22.32
C VAL A 501 4.32 -10.78 22.05
N ALA A 502 5.50 -10.21 21.82
CA ALA A 502 6.69 -10.96 21.47
C ALA A 502 7.52 -11.38 22.71
N SER A 503 8.44 -12.33 22.52
CA SER A 503 9.54 -12.52 23.46
C SER A 503 10.51 -11.33 23.40
N PRO A 504 11.15 -10.91 24.50
CA PRO A 504 11.99 -9.71 24.53
C PRO A 504 13.22 -9.70 23.59
N ASN A 505 13.61 -10.85 23.04
CA ASN A 505 14.67 -10.94 22.03
C ASN A 505 14.18 -10.64 20.59
N TYR A 506 12.96 -10.10 20.45
CA TYR A 506 12.42 -9.66 19.17
C TYR A 506 13.04 -8.32 18.77
N ASP A 507 13.59 -8.30 17.56
CA ASP A 507 14.13 -7.11 16.91
C ASP A 507 12.99 -6.32 16.25
N GLY A 508 12.40 -5.38 17.01
CA GLY A 508 11.47 -4.42 16.47
C GLY A 508 10.93 -3.45 17.52
N ASP A 509 11.26 -2.18 17.31
CA ASP A 509 10.87 -1.08 18.17
C ASP A 509 9.34 -0.94 18.31
N GLY A 510 8.90 -0.58 19.51
CA GLY A 510 7.48 -0.42 19.86
C GLY A 510 6.67 -1.72 19.86
N MET A 511 7.31 -2.88 19.79
CA MET A 511 6.62 -4.17 19.88
C MET A 511 6.30 -4.52 21.34
N PRO A 512 5.02 -4.76 21.71
CA PRO A 512 4.70 -5.27 23.03
C PRO A 512 5.45 -6.57 23.30
N HIS A 513 6.04 -6.69 24.49
CA HIS A 513 6.73 -7.90 24.91
C HIS A 513 6.24 -8.38 26.27
N PHE A 514 6.67 -9.59 26.62
CA PHE A 514 6.47 -10.14 27.95
C PHE A 514 7.72 -10.90 28.37
N ALA A 515 8.41 -10.47 29.41
CA ALA A 515 9.61 -11.12 29.90
C ALA A 515 9.32 -12.48 30.55
N GLY A 516 8.10 -12.69 31.05
CA GLY A 516 7.70 -13.89 31.79
C GLY A 516 7.22 -13.55 33.20
N PHE A 517 6.72 -14.57 33.90
CA PHE A 517 6.29 -14.43 35.29
C PHE A 517 7.50 -14.35 36.23
N PRO A 518 7.38 -13.60 37.35
CA PRO A 518 8.46 -13.54 38.32
C PRO A 518 8.82 -14.92 38.89
N GLY A 519 10.12 -15.21 38.94
CA GLY A 519 10.67 -16.51 39.33
C GLY A 519 11.04 -17.43 38.15
N GLN A 520 10.81 -16.99 36.91
CA GLN A 520 11.36 -17.62 35.72
C GLN A 520 12.81 -17.16 35.47
N LEU A 521 13.48 -17.79 34.50
CA LEU A 521 14.79 -17.29 34.08
C LEU A 521 14.62 -15.91 33.39
N PRO A 522 15.57 -14.98 33.57
CA PRO A 522 15.62 -13.74 32.80
C PRO A 522 15.63 -14.05 31.29
N TYR A 523 15.01 -13.19 30.51
CA TYR A 523 14.94 -13.36 29.05
C TYR A 523 16.03 -12.56 28.36
N LEU A 524 16.55 -13.04 27.22
CA LEU A 524 17.46 -12.24 26.40
C LEU A 524 16.73 -11.01 25.86
N TYR A 525 17.42 -9.87 25.83
CA TYR A 525 16.84 -8.59 25.44
C TYR A 525 17.74 -7.87 24.44
N ASP A 526 17.10 -7.45 23.34
CA ASP A 526 17.65 -6.56 22.32
C ASP A 526 17.11 -5.16 22.66
N GLU A 527 17.93 -4.34 23.33
CA GLU A 527 17.46 -3.07 23.93
C GLU A 527 17.35 -1.96 22.89
N ASP A 528 18.22 -1.99 21.88
CA ASP A 528 18.29 -0.98 20.83
C ASP A 528 17.70 -1.42 19.49
N HIS A 529 17.21 -2.67 19.40
CA HIS A 529 16.61 -3.25 18.20
C HIS A 529 17.59 -3.21 17.01
N ASP A 530 18.86 -3.53 17.28
CA ASP A 530 19.91 -3.63 16.26
C ASP A 530 20.15 -5.07 15.77
N GLY A 531 19.36 -6.01 16.29
CA GLY A 531 19.44 -7.44 16.01
C GLY A 531 20.50 -8.16 16.84
N LYS A 532 21.12 -7.50 17.84
CA LYS A 532 22.06 -8.12 18.79
C LYS A 532 21.55 -8.02 20.21
N ILE A 533 21.77 -9.10 20.96
CA ILE A 533 21.43 -9.13 22.38
C ILE A 533 22.43 -8.34 23.20
N ASP A 534 21.96 -7.25 23.81
CA ASP A 534 22.70 -6.37 24.73
C ASP A 534 22.68 -6.85 26.17
N GLY A 535 21.63 -7.56 26.55
CA GLY A 535 21.40 -7.88 27.95
C GLY A 535 20.32 -8.92 28.20
N VAL A 536 19.80 -8.86 29.42
CA VAL A 536 18.68 -9.68 29.86
C VAL A 536 17.64 -8.82 30.57
N MET A 537 16.38 -9.16 30.35
CA MET A 537 15.25 -8.62 31.07
C MET A 537 14.91 -9.54 32.25
N GLU A 538 15.01 -8.99 33.46
CA GLU A 538 14.71 -9.73 34.68
C GLU A 538 13.21 -9.99 34.82
N THR A 539 12.85 -11.15 35.39
CA THR A 539 11.45 -11.46 35.71
C THR A 539 11.17 -11.14 37.17
N ASP A 540 10.80 -9.90 37.43
CA ASP A 540 10.39 -9.41 38.75
C ASP A 540 8.98 -8.79 38.74
N ASN A 541 8.47 -8.46 39.92
CA ASN A 541 7.10 -7.97 40.07
C ASN A 541 6.85 -6.64 39.36
N ASP A 542 7.85 -5.75 39.33
CA ASP A 542 7.69 -4.42 38.75
C ASP A 542 7.75 -4.52 37.22
N GLY A 543 8.68 -5.31 36.68
CA GLY A 543 8.75 -5.64 35.24
C GLY A 543 7.49 -6.35 34.76
N PHE A 544 7.00 -7.36 35.49
CA PHE A 544 5.76 -8.06 35.16
C PHE A 544 4.56 -7.12 35.02
N GLN A 545 4.42 -6.15 35.93
CA GLN A 545 3.34 -5.16 35.87
C GLN A 545 3.55 -4.16 34.73
N ALA A 546 4.78 -3.71 34.52
CA ALA A 546 5.13 -2.76 33.46
C ALA A 546 4.88 -3.35 32.07
N ASP A 547 5.32 -4.60 31.82
CA ASP A 547 5.13 -5.29 30.55
C ASP A 547 3.66 -5.31 30.15
N ILE A 548 2.78 -5.80 31.04
CA ILE A 548 1.35 -5.94 30.73
C ILE A 548 0.67 -4.57 30.58
N ALA A 549 1.06 -3.57 31.39
CA ALA A 549 0.54 -2.22 31.25
C ALA A 549 0.97 -1.56 29.92
N GLY A 550 2.08 -2.00 29.33
CA GLY A 550 2.56 -1.56 28.01
C GLY A 550 1.94 -2.32 26.83
N TRP A 551 1.09 -3.33 27.07
CA TRP A 551 0.45 -4.06 25.98
C TRP A 551 -0.52 -3.18 25.21
N GLN A 552 -0.38 -3.22 23.88
CA GLN A 552 -1.18 -2.45 22.94
C GLN A 552 -1.56 -3.32 21.76
N THR A 553 -2.80 -3.18 21.32
CA THR A 553 -3.29 -3.77 20.07
C THR A 553 -2.67 -3.10 18.84
N LYS A 554 -2.77 -3.75 17.68
CA LYS A 554 -2.19 -3.24 16.42
C LYS A 554 -2.81 -1.91 16.01
N ARG A 555 -4.09 -1.65 16.29
CA ARG A 555 -4.69 -0.32 16.08
C ARG A 555 -4.22 0.72 17.09
N GLU A 556 -4.01 0.36 18.36
CA GLU A 556 -3.51 1.31 19.38
C GLU A 556 -2.10 1.81 19.11
N ARG A 557 -1.26 1.03 18.41
CA ARG A 557 0.05 1.48 17.94
C ARG A 557 -0.03 2.52 16.80
N GLY A 558 -1.22 2.70 16.23
CA GLY A 558 -1.50 3.72 15.23
C GLY A 558 -0.71 3.56 13.93
N SER A 559 -0.51 4.70 13.25
CA SER A 559 0.13 4.77 11.94
C SER A 559 1.63 4.43 11.94
N ALA A 560 2.26 4.35 13.11
CA ALA A 560 3.65 3.93 13.25
C ALA A 560 3.84 2.47 12.78
N TYR A 561 2.81 1.62 12.90
CA TYR A 561 2.87 0.26 12.38
C TYR A 561 2.52 0.18 10.88
N LYS A 562 3.56 0.37 10.08
CA LYS A 562 3.51 0.38 8.61
C LYS A 562 3.52 -1.04 8.05
N MET A 563 2.71 -1.26 7.01
CA MET A 563 2.71 -2.48 6.21
C MET A 563 3.19 -2.14 4.78
N ASN A 564 3.39 -3.16 3.94
CA ASN A 564 3.84 -3.01 2.55
C ASN A 564 2.98 -2.03 1.72
N SER A 565 1.67 -1.98 2.01
CA SER A 565 0.69 -1.09 1.36
C SER A 565 -0.21 -0.47 2.43
N GLY A 566 0.17 0.67 3.01
CA GLY A 566 -0.61 1.35 4.06
C GLY A 566 -0.35 0.81 5.48
N THR A 567 -1.15 1.23 6.46
CA THR A 567 -1.06 0.75 7.85
C THR A 567 -1.81 -0.57 8.02
N TRP A 568 -1.52 -1.31 9.10
CA TRP A 568 -2.36 -2.46 9.48
C TRP A 568 -3.83 -2.05 9.63
N GLU A 569 -4.09 -0.90 10.25
CA GLU A 569 -5.43 -0.34 10.37
C GLU A 569 -6.11 -0.12 9.01
N SER A 570 -5.45 0.51 8.04
CA SER A 570 -6.07 0.77 6.73
C SER A 570 -6.38 -0.51 5.96
N GLN A 571 -5.52 -1.53 6.08
CA GLN A 571 -5.77 -2.82 5.45
C GLN A 571 -6.89 -3.58 6.17
N MET A 572 -6.97 -3.47 7.50
CA MET A 572 -8.06 -4.07 8.26
C MET A 572 -9.38 -3.38 7.95
N ASP A 573 -9.42 -2.04 7.88
CA ASP A 573 -10.62 -1.29 7.48
C ASP A 573 -11.09 -1.71 6.07
N ALA A 574 -10.18 -1.95 5.12
CA ALA A 574 -10.53 -2.47 3.80
C ALA A 574 -11.11 -3.88 3.85
N TYR A 575 -10.57 -4.78 4.68
CA TYR A 575 -11.14 -6.11 4.88
C TYR A 575 -12.49 -6.07 5.60
N GLU A 576 -12.65 -5.23 6.61
CA GLU A 576 -13.91 -5.02 7.32
C GLU A 576 -15.02 -4.61 6.34
N ALA A 577 -14.73 -3.66 5.44
CA ALA A 577 -15.63 -3.28 4.36
C ALA A 577 -15.92 -4.44 3.38
N PHE A 578 -14.90 -5.22 3.04
CA PHE A 578 -15.05 -6.41 2.18
C PHE A 578 -15.93 -7.49 2.81
N PHE A 579 -15.94 -7.62 4.14
CA PHE A 579 -16.76 -8.62 4.84
C PHE A 579 -18.26 -8.31 4.82
N VAL A 580 -18.63 -7.03 4.70
CA VAL A 580 -20.03 -6.60 4.72
C VAL A 580 -20.85 -7.29 3.62
N GLY A 581 -22.03 -7.77 3.99
CA GLY A 581 -22.96 -8.49 3.12
C GLY A 581 -22.65 -9.98 2.94
N LYS A 582 -21.58 -10.51 3.54
CA LYS A 582 -21.19 -11.92 3.49
C LYS A 582 -21.42 -12.60 4.84
N THR A 583 -21.67 -13.90 4.80
CA THR A 583 -21.65 -14.78 5.97
C THR A 583 -20.22 -15.23 6.27
N VAL A 584 -19.94 -15.67 7.50
CA VAL A 584 -18.64 -16.24 7.86
C VAL A 584 -18.32 -17.48 7.00
N ALA A 585 -19.33 -18.31 6.70
CA ALA A 585 -19.14 -19.48 5.85
C ALA A 585 -18.72 -19.10 4.41
N GLU A 586 -19.33 -18.07 3.83
CA GLU A 586 -18.93 -17.55 2.52
C GLU A 586 -17.49 -17.01 2.55
N LEU A 587 -17.07 -16.38 3.65
CA LEU A 587 -15.69 -15.90 3.82
C LEU A 587 -14.68 -17.06 3.94
N GLU A 588 -15.01 -18.13 4.67
CA GLU A 588 -14.20 -19.35 4.77
C GLU A 588 -14.03 -20.00 3.38
N GLU A 589 -15.14 -20.19 2.64
CA GLU A 589 -15.10 -20.74 1.28
C GLU A 589 -14.31 -19.86 0.31
N LEU A 590 -14.43 -18.53 0.46
CA LEU A 590 -13.71 -17.59 -0.35
C LEU A 590 -12.21 -17.62 -0.06
N PHE A 591 -11.83 -17.67 1.22
CA PHE A 591 -10.44 -17.81 1.64
C PHE A 591 -9.80 -19.06 1.04
N GLU A 592 -10.46 -20.21 1.17
CA GLU A 592 -9.97 -21.46 0.58
C GLU A 592 -9.82 -21.37 -0.94
N ARG A 593 -10.65 -20.58 -1.62
CA ARG A 593 -10.66 -20.46 -3.08
C ARG A 593 -9.66 -19.47 -3.62
N VAL A 594 -9.57 -18.26 -3.06
CA VAL A 594 -8.83 -17.13 -3.67
C VAL A 594 -7.60 -16.66 -2.88
N PHE A 595 -7.29 -17.29 -1.73
CA PHE A 595 -6.09 -16.97 -0.95
C PHE A 595 -5.05 -18.09 -1.06
N SER A 596 -3.77 -17.73 -0.90
CA SER A 596 -2.66 -18.67 -0.89
C SER A 596 -2.75 -19.61 0.31
N SER A 597 -2.66 -20.92 0.09
CA SER A 597 -2.57 -21.91 1.17
C SER A 597 -1.25 -21.81 1.94
N ARG A 598 -0.22 -21.19 1.35
CA ARG A 598 1.12 -21.08 1.95
C ARG A 598 1.20 -19.98 3.00
N ASN A 599 0.62 -18.82 2.72
CA ASN A 599 0.79 -17.62 3.56
C ASN A 599 -0.52 -16.88 3.87
N GLY A 600 -1.65 -17.40 3.37
CA GLY A 600 -2.98 -16.83 3.62
C GLY A 600 -3.21 -15.44 3.02
N ARG A 601 -2.34 -14.97 2.12
CA ARG A 601 -2.52 -13.70 1.39
C ARG A 601 -3.39 -13.89 0.14
N PRO A 602 -4.06 -12.84 -0.34
CA PRO A 602 -4.76 -12.88 -1.62
C PRO A 602 -3.84 -13.37 -2.74
N LEU A 603 -4.33 -14.25 -3.61
CA LEU A 603 -3.58 -14.71 -4.77
C LEU A 603 -3.32 -13.54 -5.73
N LYS A 604 -2.20 -13.60 -6.43
CA LYS A 604 -1.76 -12.56 -7.38
C LYS A 604 -1.39 -13.16 -8.72
N ASP A 605 -1.63 -12.39 -9.77
CA ASP A 605 -1.14 -12.72 -11.10
C ASP A 605 0.39 -12.76 -11.13
N GLY A 606 0.95 -13.61 -12.00
CA GLY A 606 2.40 -13.74 -12.16
C GLY A 606 3.15 -14.26 -10.93
N SER A 607 2.48 -14.95 -9.99
CA SER A 607 3.16 -15.59 -8.86
C SER A 607 4.26 -16.54 -9.36
N THR A 608 5.46 -16.45 -8.77
CA THR A 608 6.57 -17.37 -9.05
C THR A 608 6.46 -18.70 -8.32
N ASN A 609 5.54 -18.80 -7.35
CA ASN A 609 5.23 -20.07 -6.69
C ASN A 609 4.23 -20.85 -7.55
N GLU A 610 4.60 -22.07 -7.95
CA GLU A 610 3.81 -22.89 -8.86
C GLU A 610 2.40 -23.22 -8.34
N GLU A 611 2.25 -23.47 -7.04
CA GLU A 611 0.94 -23.76 -6.43
C GLU A 611 0.02 -22.55 -6.44
N ASP A 612 0.52 -21.40 -5.99
CA ASP A 612 -0.22 -20.13 -6.02
C ASP A 612 -0.57 -19.73 -7.45
N LYS A 613 0.36 -19.92 -8.41
CA LYS A 613 0.12 -19.65 -9.83
C LYS A 613 -0.96 -20.55 -10.41
N ALA A 614 -0.88 -21.85 -10.20
CA ALA A 614 -1.87 -22.80 -10.69
C ALA A 614 -3.26 -22.50 -10.11
N LYS A 615 -3.32 -22.13 -8.82
CA LYS A 615 -4.56 -21.75 -8.15
C LYS A 615 -5.14 -20.46 -8.74
N TYR A 616 -4.33 -19.44 -8.96
CA TYR A 616 -4.75 -18.17 -9.58
C TYR A 616 -5.21 -18.36 -11.04
N ASP A 617 -4.45 -19.11 -11.84
CA ASP A 617 -4.76 -19.36 -13.26
C ASP A 617 -6.10 -20.09 -13.41
N ALA A 618 -6.47 -20.94 -12.44
CA ALA A 618 -7.73 -21.67 -12.39
C ALA A 618 -8.94 -20.85 -11.91
N LEU A 619 -8.73 -19.61 -11.42
CA LEU A 619 -9.82 -18.74 -10.97
C LEU A 619 -10.68 -18.26 -12.13
N SER A 620 -11.97 -18.05 -11.84
CA SER A 620 -12.90 -17.38 -12.73
C SER A 620 -12.51 -15.91 -12.95
N ASP A 621 -12.98 -15.28 -14.03
CA ASP A 621 -12.75 -13.86 -14.27
C ASP A 621 -13.39 -13.00 -13.19
N GLU A 622 -14.54 -13.44 -12.63
CA GLU A 622 -15.16 -12.79 -11.47
C GLU A 622 -14.29 -12.87 -10.22
N ASP A 623 -13.68 -14.04 -9.93
CA ASP A 623 -12.79 -14.20 -8.78
C ASP A 623 -11.49 -13.39 -8.95
N LYS A 624 -10.96 -13.29 -10.16
CA LYS A 624 -9.79 -12.45 -10.47
C LYS A 624 -10.11 -10.96 -10.29
N LYS A 625 -11.29 -10.53 -10.73
CA LYS A 625 -11.76 -9.15 -10.50
C LYS A 625 -11.95 -8.88 -9.01
N LEU A 626 -12.56 -9.82 -8.28
CA LEU A 626 -12.71 -9.70 -6.83
C LEU A 626 -11.35 -9.57 -6.13
N LEU A 627 -10.35 -10.37 -6.54
CA LEU A 627 -9.00 -10.26 -5.99
C LEU A 627 -8.36 -8.91 -6.30
N ALA A 628 -8.52 -8.39 -7.52
CA ALA A 628 -8.06 -7.05 -7.86
C ALA A 628 -8.69 -6.01 -6.92
N ASP A 629 -10.00 -6.05 -6.74
CA ASP A 629 -10.74 -5.13 -5.85
C ASP A 629 -10.31 -5.26 -4.37
N VAL A 630 -10.03 -6.47 -3.88
CA VAL A 630 -9.53 -6.69 -2.51
C VAL A 630 -8.10 -6.16 -2.37
N THR A 631 -7.24 -6.46 -3.34
CA THR A 631 -5.80 -6.14 -3.27
C THR A 631 -5.51 -4.65 -3.45
N THR A 632 -6.45 -3.84 -3.95
CA THR A 632 -6.31 -2.38 -3.90
C THR A 632 -6.33 -1.83 -2.47
N GLY A 633 -7.05 -2.49 -1.56
CA GLY A 633 -7.21 -2.03 -0.17
C GLY A 633 -6.37 -2.80 0.85
N ALA A 634 -6.22 -4.12 0.67
CA ALA A 634 -5.53 -4.99 1.62
C ALA A 634 -4.73 -6.10 0.94
N THR A 635 -3.50 -6.31 1.42
CA THR A 635 -2.60 -7.37 0.96
C THR A 635 -2.18 -8.31 2.08
N MET A 636 -2.55 -8.02 3.33
CA MET A 636 -2.28 -8.84 4.50
C MET A 636 -3.07 -10.14 4.49
N SER A 637 -2.60 -11.11 5.26
CA SER A 637 -3.26 -12.40 5.39
C SER A 637 -4.55 -12.30 6.20
N LEU A 638 -5.56 -13.10 5.84
CA LEU A 638 -6.74 -13.32 6.69
C LEU A 638 -6.53 -14.46 7.70
N ASN A 639 -5.56 -15.33 7.44
CA ASN A 639 -5.22 -16.44 8.31
C ASN A 639 -3.77 -16.88 8.03
N ASP A 640 -2.87 -16.51 8.94
CA ASP A 640 -1.49 -16.98 8.96
C ASP A 640 -1.00 -17.18 10.40
N SER A 641 0.33 -17.36 10.57
CA SER A 641 0.91 -17.54 11.89
C SER A 641 0.85 -16.30 12.79
N HIS A 642 0.62 -15.10 12.24
CA HIS A 642 0.39 -13.89 13.02
C HIS A 642 -1.05 -13.82 13.52
N GLY A 643 -2.02 -14.47 12.89
CA GLY A 643 -3.39 -14.47 13.40
C GLY A 643 -4.41 -15.07 12.45
N ASN A 644 -5.55 -15.49 13.01
CA ASN A 644 -6.66 -16.07 12.26
C ASN A 644 -7.92 -15.23 12.43
N LEU A 645 -8.14 -14.31 11.48
CA LEU A 645 -9.25 -13.37 11.49
C LEU A 645 -10.58 -14.11 11.26
N LEU A 646 -10.58 -15.15 10.42
CA LEU A 646 -11.77 -15.96 10.13
C LEU A 646 -12.26 -16.71 11.36
N ALA A 647 -11.35 -17.27 12.16
CA ALA A 647 -11.72 -17.94 13.40
C ALA A 647 -12.32 -16.98 14.44
N ALA A 648 -11.79 -15.75 14.54
CA ALA A 648 -12.38 -14.72 15.41
C ALA A 648 -13.78 -14.31 14.92
N LEU A 649 -13.98 -14.13 13.60
CA LEU A 649 -15.30 -13.87 13.01
C LEU A 649 -16.29 -15.00 13.29
N LYS A 650 -15.84 -16.25 13.20
CA LYS A 650 -16.64 -17.44 13.51
C LYS A 650 -17.05 -17.47 14.97
N ALA A 651 -16.12 -17.23 15.89
CA ALA A 651 -16.42 -17.12 17.31
C ALA A 651 -17.44 -15.99 17.58
N ALA A 652 -17.28 -14.84 16.93
CA ALA A 652 -18.25 -13.73 17.04
C ALA A 652 -19.65 -14.14 16.56
N TYR A 653 -19.73 -14.87 15.44
CA TYR A 653 -20.99 -15.38 14.93
C TYR A 653 -21.64 -16.40 15.89
N GLU A 654 -20.87 -17.34 16.44
CA GLU A 654 -21.36 -18.36 17.38
C GLU A 654 -21.83 -17.75 18.70
N ASN A 655 -21.18 -16.68 19.16
CA ASN A 655 -21.47 -15.99 20.42
C ASN A 655 -22.50 -14.85 20.29
N ARG A 656 -23.07 -14.63 19.10
CA ARG A 656 -23.92 -13.46 18.84
C ARG A 656 -25.20 -13.44 19.68
N GLN A 657 -25.59 -12.24 20.08
CA GLN A 657 -26.78 -11.95 20.88
C GLN A 657 -27.69 -10.99 20.11
N PRO A 658 -29.03 -11.08 20.23
CA PRO A 658 -29.91 -10.14 19.57
C PRO A 658 -29.65 -8.70 20.04
N VAL A 659 -29.70 -7.75 19.11
CA VAL A 659 -29.59 -6.32 19.42
C VAL A 659 -30.92 -5.82 19.97
N ALA A 660 -30.89 -5.18 21.14
CA ALA A 660 -32.11 -4.79 21.87
C ALA A 660 -32.78 -3.50 21.34
N ALA A 661 -32.00 -2.56 20.80
CA ALA A 661 -32.48 -1.27 20.30
C ALA A 661 -31.50 -0.63 19.31
N SER A 662 -31.97 0.40 18.60
CA SER A 662 -31.14 1.24 17.73
C SER A 662 -30.00 1.92 18.48
N ALA A 663 -28.88 2.16 17.80
CA ALA A 663 -27.67 2.77 18.33
C ALA A 663 -27.08 3.76 17.32
N ALA A 664 -26.28 4.70 17.80
CA ALA A 664 -25.60 5.72 16.98
C ALA A 664 -24.10 5.42 16.78
N SER A 665 -23.52 4.57 17.61
CA SER A 665 -22.11 4.20 17.50
C SER A 665 -21.82 2.83 18.10
N LEU A 666 -20.68 2.26 17.70
CA LEU A 666 -20.15 0.99 18.18
C LEU A 666 -18.69 1.17 18.59
N GLY A 667 -18.30 0.65 19.74
CA GLY A 667 -16.92 0.67 20.22
C GLY A 667 -16.41 -0.71 20.60
N LEU A 668 -15.16 -1.02 20.26
CA LEU A 668 -14.43 -2.20 20.72
C LEU A 668 -13.28 -1.75 21.62
N GLY A 669 -13.30 -2.14 22.89
CA GLY A 669 -12.36 -1.67 23.90
C GLY A 669 -11.70 -2.80 24.70
N PHE A 670 -10.52 -2.51 25.23
CA PHE A 670 -9.65 -3.45 25.93
C PHE A 670 -9.11 -2.87 27.24
N ASP A 671 -8.82 -3.76 28.19
CA ASP A 671 -8.02 -3.48 29.39
C ASP A 671 -7.12 -4.68 29.69
N PHE A 672 -5.81 -4.43 29.82
CA PHE A 672 -4.81 -5.44 30.12
C PHE A 672 -4.20 -5.18 31.51
N SER A 673 -4.19 -6.18 32.38
CA SER A 673 -3.66 -6.03 33.74
C SER A 673 -3.00 -7.29 34.30
N GLY A 674 -1.88 -7.07 34.99
CA GLY A 674 -1.16 -8.11 35.72
C GLY A 674 -1.67 -8.25 37.14
N ARG A 675 -1.88 -9.48 37.60
CA ARG A 675 -2.26 -9.81 38.97
C ARG A 675 -1.16 -10.56 39.69
N ILE A 676 -0.75 -10.01 40.83
CA ILE A 676 0.01 -10.75 41.84
C ILE A 676 -1.01 -11.35 42.81
N GLY A 677 -1.21 -12.66 42.76
CA GLY A 677 -2.18 -13.33 43.60
C GLY A 677 -1.84 -13.25 45.09
N PRO A 678 -2.81 -13.40 46.00
CA PRO A 678 -2.49 -13.50 47.42
C PRO A 678 -1.94 -14.88 47.82
N GLY A 679 -2.09 -15.88 46.95
CA GLY A 679 -1.70 -17.27 47.20
C GLY A 679 -0.29 -17.59 46.69
N LYS A 680 0.36 -18.52 47.38
CA LYS A 680 1.62 -19.13 46.99
C LYS A 680 1.46 -20.64 47.03
N ASP A 681 2.25 -21.35 46.24
CA ASP A 681 2.31 -22.80 46.32
C ASP A 681 3.09 -23.29 47.56
N ASN A 682 3.12 -24.60 47.79
CA ASN A 682 3.81 -25.22 48.92
C ASN A 682 5.35 -25.03 48.93
N THR A 683 5.93 -24.45 47.88
CA THR A 683 7.35 -24.08 47.79
C THR A 683 7.60 -22.59 48.05
N ASP A 684 6.57 -21.84 48.46
CA ASP A 684 6.57 -20.39 48.64
C ASP A 684 6.71 -19.60 47.32
N THR A 685 6.42 -20.24 46.18
CA THR A 685 6.41 -19.58 44.86
C THR A 685 5.06 -18.91 44.63
N GLN A 686 5.12 -17.66 44.19
CA GLN A 686 3.97 -16.78 44.02
C GLN A 686 3.09 -17.22 42.83
N VAL A 687 1.77 -17.06 42.97
CA VAL A 687 0.82 -17.23 41.85
C VAL A 687 0.58 -15.88 41.19
N TYR A 688 0.62 -15.84 39.85
CA TYR A 688 0.32 -14.66 39.04
C TYR A 688 -0.79 -14.96 38.04
N SER A 689 -1.47 -13.92 37.54
CA SER A 689 -2.32 -14.02 36.35
C SER A 689 -2.25 -12.78 35.46
N ILE A 690 -2.40 -12.99 34.16
CA ILE A 690 -2.64 -11.96 33.16
C ILE A 690 -4.15 -11.88 32.95
N ASN A 691 -4.72 -10.68 33.02
CA ASN A 691 -6.15 -10.44 32.81
C ASN A 691 -6.32 -9.54 31.59
N GLN A 692 -7.21 -9.95 30.69
CA GLN A 692 -7.55 -9.20 29.48
C GLN A 692 -9.06 -9.08 29.45
N VAL A 693 -9.57 -7.85 29.58
CA VAL A 693 -11.02 -7.58 29.49
C VAL A 693 -11.32 -6.99 28.12
N ILE A 694 -12.37 -7.50 27.48
CA ILE A 694 -12.82 -7.05 26.16
C ILE A 694 -14.26 -6.56 26.26
N ALA A 695 -14.55 -5.39 25.69
CA ALA A 695 -15.86 -4.76 25.69
C ALA A 695 -16.28 -4.33 24.28
N LEU A 696 -17.35 -4.94 23.77
CA LEU A 696 -18.03 -4.49 22.56
C LEU A 696 -19.32 -3.78 22.95
N THR A 697 -19.44 -2.50 22.62
CA THR A 697 -20.52 -1.66 23.15
C THR A 697 -21.20 -0.86 22.05
N LEU A 698 -22.54 -0.88 22.06
CA LEU A 698 -23.40 0.00 21.29
C LEU A 698 -23.80 1.19 22.15
N PHE A 699 -23.66 2.41 21.62
CA PHE A 699 -24.06 3.63 22.31
C PHE A 699 -25.14 4.39 21.54
N ASP A 700 -26.01 5.09 22.27
CA ASP A 700 -26.94 6.06 21.67
C ASP A 700 -26.23 7.39 21.36
N ALA A 701 -26.98 8.35 20.79
CA ALA A 701 -26.45 9.67 20.43
C ALA A 701 -25.97 10.50 21.64
N ASP A 702 -26.46 10.20 22.84
CA ASP A 702 -26.05 10.85 24.10
C ASP A 702 -24.85 10.12 24.75
N GLY A 703 -24.33 9.06 24.12
CA GLY A 703 -23.23 8.26 24.66
C GLY A 703 -23.64 7.29 25.77
N LYS A 704 -24.94 7.02 25.94
CA LYS A 704 -25.42 5.98 26.87
C LYS A 704 -25.27 4.62 26.25
N ILE A 705 -24.96 3.63 27.08
CA ILE A 705 -24.89 2.23 26.66
C ILE A 705 -26.28 1.77 26.24
N VAL A 706 -26.43 1.39 24.98
CA VAL A 706 -27.62 0.68 24.49
C VAL A 706 -27.51 -0.80 24.86
N GLN A 707 -26.35 -1.39 24.57
CA GLN A 707 -26.04 -2.78 24.85
C GLN A 707 -24.52 -2.96 24.89
N SER A 708 -24.03 -3.76 25.83
CA SER A 708 -22.63 -4.19 25.85
C SER A 708 -22.54 -5.72 25.85
N VAL A 709 -21.51 -6.24 25.17
CA VAL A 709 -21.09 -7.64 25.19
C VAL A 709 -19.66 -7.66 25.69
N MET A 710 -19.47 -8.16 26.90
CA MET A 710 -18.17 -8.19 27.57
C MET A 710 -17.72 -9.63 27.83
N ASP A 711 -16.41 -9.82 27.76
CA ASP A 711 -15.74 -11.05 28.16
C ASP A 711 -14.35 -10.78 28.74
N GLN A 712 -13.76 -11.81 29.34
CA GLN A 712 -12.44 -11.73 29.94
C GLN A 712 -11.65 -13.01 29.70
N ILE A 713 -10.37 -12.87 29.33
CA ILE A 713 -9.39 -13.95 29.38
C ILE A 713 -8.55 -13.77 30.65
N GLU A 714 -8.37 -14.85 31.40
CA GLU A 714 -7.44 -14.89 32.53
C GLU A 714 -6.50 -16.08 32.35
N VAL A 715 -5.20 -15.79 32.32
CA VAL A 715 -4.13 -16.77 32.14
C VAL A 715 -3.26 -16.74 33.38
N ALA A 716 -3.21 -17.85 34.11
CA ALA A 716 -2.47 -17.94 35.36
C ALA A 716 -1.09 -18.60 35.19
N THR A 717 -0.27 -18.52 36.23
CA THR A 717 0.89 -19.41 36.36
C THR A 717 0.44 -20.87 36.53
N PRO A 718 1.21 -21.86 36.04
CA PRO A 718 0.87 -23.28 36.15
C PRO A 718 0.71 -23.81 37.59
N ASN A 719 1.25 -23.14 38.61
CA ASN A 719 1.06 -23.50 40.02
C ASN A 719 -0.28 -23.02 40.60
N TYR A 720 -1.18 -22.48 39.77
CA TYR A 720 -2.53 -22.15 40.18
C TYR A 720 -3.36 -23.41 40.43
N ASP A 721 -3.90 -23.53 41.64
CA ASP A 721 -4.70 -24.66 42.11
C ASP A 721 -6.17 -24.62 41.62
N GLY A 722 -6.36 -24.40 40.31
CA GLY A 722 -7.69 -24.38 39.72
C GLY A 722 -7.75 -25.18 38.44
N ALA A 723 -8.46 -26.31 38.50
CA ALA A 723 -8.71 -27.16 37.35
C ALA A 723 -9.29 -26.38 36.17
N GLY A 724 -8.70 -26.57 34.99
CA GLY A 724 -9.14 -25.93 33.75
C GLY A 724 -8.92 -24.42 33.71
N MET A 725 -7.98 -23.89 34.49
CA MET A 725 -7.49 -22.52 34.31
C MET A 725 -6.52 -22.46 33.13
N PRO A 726 -6.73 -21.58 32.15
CA PRO A 726 -5.70 -21.27 31.16
C PRO A 726 -4.41 -20.86 31.87
N HIS A 727 -3.28 -21.36 31.38
CA HIS A 727 -1.99 -21.04 31.95
C HIS A 727 -0.96 -20.76 30.86
N PHE A 728 0.13 -20.14 31.28
CA PHE A 728 1.30 -19.93 30.45
C PHE A 728 2.54 -20.34 31.23
N SER A 729 3.26 -21.34 30.72
CA SER A 729 4.44 -21.88 31.39
C SER A 729 5.73 -21.11 31.08
N GLY A 730 5.68 -20.10 30.21
CA GLY A 730 6.83 -19.35 29.69
C GLY A 730 7.19 -19.73 28.26
N PHE A 731 8.13 -19.03 27.66
CA PHE A 731 8.61 -19.41 26.32
C PHE A 731 9.54 -20.63 26.40
N PRO A 732 9.64 -21.45 25.33
CA PRO A 732 10.56 -22.57 25.29
C PRO A 732 12.00 -22.15 25.59
N GLY A 733 12.64 -22.83 26.54
CA GLY A 733 14.00 -22.51 27.01
C GLY A 733 14.07 -21.62 28.25
N GLN A 734 12.96 -21.03 28.70
CA GLN A 734 12.91 -20.12 29.85
C GLN A 734 12.91 -20.81 31.24
N GLY A 735 13.02 -22.13 31.28
CA GLY A 735 13.09 -22.89 32.53
C GLY A 735 11.74 -23.19 33.21
N GLY A 736 10.63 -22.77 32.60
CA GLY A 736 9.27 -23.15 33.02
C GLY A 736 8.78 -22.49 34.31
N TYR A 737 7.65 -22.95 34.82
CA TYR A 737 7.11 -22.56 36.13
C TYR A 737 6.75 -23.78 36.97
N ASN A 738 6.62 -23.61 38.28
CA ASN A 738 6.08 -24.65 39.15
C ASN A 738 4.69 -25.10 38.66
N TYR A 739 4.41 -26.38 38.79
CA TYR A 739 3.20 -26.99 38.28
C TYR A 739 2.58 -27.93 39.30
N ASP A 740 1.28 -27.76 39.50
CA ASP A 740 0.41 -28.61 40.30
C ASP A 740 -0.56 -29.29 39.31
N PHE A 741 -0.20 -30.51 38.88
CA PHE A 741 -0.94 -31.22 37.83
C PHE A 741 -2.27 -31.77 38.34
N ASN A 742 -2.32 -32.16 39.61
CA ASN A 742 -3.48 -32.82 40.21
C ASN A 742 -4.36 -31.86 41.03
N HIS A 743 -3.97 -30.59 41.16
CA HIS A 743 -4.67 -29.55 41.90
C HIS A 743 -4.89 -29.97 43.37
N ASP A 744 -3.80 -30.43 44.01
CA ASP A 744 -3.79 -30.84 45.42
C ASP A 744 -2.98 -29.91 46.34
N GLU A 745 -2.63 -28.72 45.83
CA GLU A 745 -1.79 -27.70 46.47
C GLU A 745 -0.31 -28.10 46.64
N ILE A 746 0.13 -29.21 46.03
CA ILE A 746 1.51 -29.70 46.09
C ILE A 746 2.14 -29.61 44.72
N VAL A 747 3.25 -28.87 44.61
CA VAL A 747 4.04 -28.82 43.38
C VAL A 747 4.57 -30.20 43.01
N ASP A 748 4.17 -30.69 41.84
CA ASP A 748 4.64 -31.95 41.24
C ASP A 748 5.99 -31.79 40.55
N GLY A 749 6.29 -30.59 40.07
CA GLY A 749 7.52 -30.27 39.37
C GLY A 749 7.46 -28.90 38.69
N LYS A 750 8.29 -28.73 37.66
CA LYS A 750 8.21 -27.57 36.77
C LYS A 750 7.65 -27.97 35.42
N LEU A 751 6.63 -27.25 34.95
CA LEU A 751 6.15 -27.33 33.58
C LEU A 751 7.09 -26.51 32.69
N VAL A 752 7.87 -27.21 31.87
CA VAL A 752 8.77 -26.61 30.87
C VAL A 752 8.21 -26.94 29.51
N THR A 753 7.91 -25.91 28.72
CA THR A 753 7.31 -26.10 27.40
C THR A 753 8.35 -26.21 26.29
N ASN A 754 7.97 -26.90 25.22
CA ASN A 754 8.68 -26.92 23.95
C ASN A 754 7.84 -26.17 22.89
N ASN A 755 8.28 -26.16 21.64
CA ASN A 755 7.57 -25.45 20.57
C ASN A 755 6.10 -25.89 20.43
N ASP A 756 5.83 -27.19 20.37
CA ASP A 756 4.48 -27.72 20.24
C ASP A 756 3.62 -27.42 21.47
N GLY A 757 4.20 -27.54 22.66
CA GLY A 757 3.56 -27.23 23.94
C GLY A 757 3.20 -25.75 24.05
N PHE A 758 4.10 -24.86 23.64
CA PHE A 758 3.87 -23.42 23.62
C PHE A 758 2.68 -23.07 22.72
N GLN A 759 2.67 -23.58 21.49
CA GLN A 759 1.56 -23.32 20.56
C GLN A 759 0.24 -23.89 21.09
N ALA A 760 0.26 -25.09 21.67
CA ALA A 760 -0.92 -25.73 22.24
C ALA A 760 -1.45 -24.99 23.50
N GLU A 761 -0.57 -24.49 24.37
CA GLU A 761 -0.95 -23.70 25.54
C GLU A 761 -1.69 -22.43 25.11
N ILE A 762 -1.12 -21.64 24.19
CA ILE A 762 -1.75 -20.39 23.72
C ILE A 762 -3.06 -20.67 22.98
N ALA A 763 -3.09 -21.68 22.09
CA ALA A 763 -4.32 -22.05 21.39
C ALA A 763 -5.42 -22.55 22.35
N GLY A 764 -5.03 -23.08 23.52
CA GLY A 764 -5.93 -23.52 24.58
C GLY A 764 -6.42 -22.40 25.51
N TRP A 765 -6.00 -21.15 25.31
CA TRP A 765 -6.52 -20.03 26.08
C TRP A 765 -7.98 -19.78 25.74
N GLN A 766 -8.78 -19.56 26.79
CA GLN A 766 -10.23 -19.43 26.70
C GLN A 766 -10.68 -18.20 27.48
N THR A 767 -11.70 -17.54 26.94
CA THR A 767 -12.50 -16.55 27.66
C THR A 767 -13.27 -17.18 28.81
N LYS A 768 -13.71 -16.38 29.78
CA LYS A 768 -14.50 -16.86 30.91
C LYS A 768 -15.88 -17.36 30.49
N ARG A 769 -16.47 -16.89 29.38
CA ARG A 769 -17.69 -17.51 28.80
C ARG A 769 -17.41 -18.88 28.18
N GLU A 770 -16.31 -19.06 27.44
CA GLU A 770 -15.97 -20.34 26.79
C GLU A 770 -15.72 -21.49 27.77
N ARG A 771 -15.25 -21.17 28.99
CA ARG A 771 -15.15 -22.15 30.10
C ARG A 771 -16.51 -22.69 30.56
N GLY A 772 -17.59 -22.05 30.10
CA GLY A 772 -18.97 -22.49 30.27
C GLY A 772 -19.43 -22.54 31.73
N ASN A 773 -20.50 -23.28 31.97
CA ASN A 773 -21.16 -23.36 33.28
C ASN A 773 -20.33 -24.07 34.37
N SER A 774 -19.18 -24.62 34.01
CA SER A 774 -18.23 -25.22 34.96
C SER A 774 -17.53 -24.14 35.80
N TYR A 775 -17.35 -22.95 35.26
CA TYR A 775 -16.77 -21.82 35.97
C TYR A 775 -17.85 -21.11 36.81
N LYS A 776 -17.95 -21.55 38.07
CA LYS A 776 -18.95 -21.08 39.02
C LYS A 776 -18.44 -19.88 39.80
N MET A 777 -19.35 -18.92 39.99
CA MET A 777 -19.20 -17.76 40.83
C MET A 777 -20.05 -17.93 42.10
N ASN A 778 -20.03 -16.94 43.00
CA ASN A 778 -20.75 -17.02 44.26
C ASN A 778 -22.28 -17.08 44.09
N SER A 779 -22.82 -16.46 43.04
CA SER A 779 -24.27 -16.34 42.79
C SER A 779 -24.74 -17.02 41.50
N GLY A 780 -23.83 -17.44 40.63
CA GLY A 780 -24.16 -18.05 39.34
C GLY A 780 -22.94 -18.57 38.59
N THR A 781 -22.93 -18.40 37.27
CA THR A 781 -21.75 -18.55 36.41
C THR A 781 -21.22 -17.17 36.04
N TRP A 782 -19.99 -17.10 35.54
CA TRP A 782 -19.45 -15.83 35.04
C TRP A 782 -20.36 -15.24 33.95
N ALA A 783 -20.83 -16.05 33.01
CA ALA A 783 -21.74 -15.62 31.96
C ALA A 783 -23.03 -15.01 32.52
N SER A 784 -23.68 -15.68 33.49
CA SER A 784 -24.94 -15.15 34.05
C SER A 784 -24.75 -13.86 34.85
N GLU A 785 -23.64 -13.73 35.58
CA GLU A 785 -23.36 -12.50 36.33
C GLU A 785 -22.98 -11.35 35.38
N MET A 786 -22.25 -11.63 34.31
CA MET A 786 -21.93 -10.63 33.30
C MET A 786 -23.17 -10.18 32.54
N ASP A 787 -24.07 -11.10 32.17
CA ASP A 787 -25.32 -10.76 31.50
C ASP A 787 -26.20 -9.84 32.38
N ALA A 788 -26.22 -10.08 33.70
CA ALA A 788 -26.90 -9.22 34.65
C ALA A 788 -26.27 -7.81 34.72
N TYR A 789 -24.93 -7.71 34.71
CA TYR A 789 -24.26 -6.40 34.67
C TYR A 789 -24.45 -5.68 33.34
N GLN A 790 -24.39 -6.37 32.20
CA GLN A 790 -24.66 -5.77 30.89
C GLN A 790 -26.09 -5.20 30.82
N ALA A 791 -27.07 -5.92 31.36
CA ALA A 791 -28.44 -5.41 31.48
C ALA A 791 -28.53 -4.20 32.43
N PHE A 792 -27.74 -4.21 33.51
CA PHE A 792 -27.66 -3.10 34.45
C PHE A 792 -27.02 -1.84 33.84
N PHE A 793 -26.06 -1.99 32.94
CA PHE A 793 -25.38 -0.89 32.28
C PHE A 793 -26.25 -0.19 31.23
N ALA A 794 -27.20 -0.92 30.62
CA ALA A 794 -28.08 -0.37 29.61
C ALA A 794 -28.84 0.88 30.09
N GLY A 795 -28.83 1.92 29.27
CA GLY A 795 -29.46 3.22 29.52
C GLY A 795 -28.64 4.18 30.39
N LYS A 796 -27.39 3.84 30.76
CA LYS A 796 -26.50 4.68 31.56
C LYS A 796 -25.31 5.20 30.75
N THR A 797 -24.80 6.36 31.10
CA THR A 797 -23.47 6.80 30.65
C THR A 797 -22.38 6.14 31.49
N LEU A 798 -21.13 6.16 30.99
CA LEU A 798 -19.99 5.67 31.78
C LEU A 798 -19.73 6.53 33.00
N ASP A 799 -19.91 7.86 32.90
CA ASP A 799 -19.79 8.75 34.06
C ASP A 799 -20.80 8.38 35.16
N GLU A 800 -22.05 8.06 34.79
CA GLU A 800 -23.06 7.57 35.75
C GLU A 800 -22.65 6.25 36.40
N LEU A 801 -22.05 5.33 35.62
CA LEU A 801 -21.55 4.05 36.14
C LEU A 801 -20.36 4.24 37.07
N ASP A 802 -19.47 5.18 36.78
CA ASP A 802 -18.31 5.51 37.59
C ASP A 802 -18.69 6.14 38.92
N GLU A 803 -19.59 7.12 38.88
CA GLU A 803 -20.15 7.74 40.08
C GLU A 803 -20.87 6.71 40.95
N LEU A 804 -21.65 5.84 40.31
CA LEU A 804 -22.33 4.76 40.99
C LEU A 804 -21.32 3.78 41.60
N PHE A 805 -20.32 3.35 40.85
CA PHE A 805 -19.31 2.42 41.32
C PHE A 805 -18.58 2.98 42.54
N ALA A 806 -18.12 4.23 42.43
CA ALA A 806 -17.49 4.95 43.53
C ALA A 806 -18.42 5.09 44.75
N ARG A 807 -19.74 5.15 44.56
CA ARG A 807 -20.73 5.29 45.64
C ARG A 807 -21.12 3.97 46.29
N VAL A 808 -21.46 2.93 45.52
CA VAL A 808 -22.14 1.72 46.03
C VAL A 808 -21.29 0.45 45.98
N PHE A 809 -20.06 0.50 45.46
CA PHE A 809 -19.14 -0.64 45.47
C PHE A 809 -18.01 -0.44 46.49
N SER A 810 -17.43 -1.55 46.94
CA SER A 810 -16.30 -1.54 47.87
C SER A 810 -15.05 -0.95 47.20
N SER A 811 -14.43 0.04 47.84
CA SER A 811 -13.11 0.57 47.44
C SER A 811 -12.00 -0.48 47.56
N ARG A 812 -12.20 -1.50 48.41
CA ARG A 812 -11.19 -2.53 48.69
C ARG A 812 -11.15 -3.62 47.63
N ASN A 813 -12.29 -4.06 47.13
CA ASN A 813 -12.37 -5.26 46.28
C ASN A 813 -13.32 -5.10 45.08
N GLY A 814 -13.87 -3.91 44.86
CA GLY A 814 -14.73 -3.58 43.73
C GLY A 814 -16.05 -4.35 43.66
N ARG A 815 -16.45 -5.06 44.72
CA ARG A 815 -17.74 -5.77 44.78
C ARG A 815 -18.86 -4.86 45.28
N PRO A 816 -20.12 -5.15 44.91
CA PRO A 816 -21.27 -4.45 45.49
C PRO A 816 -21.25 -4.48 47.02
N LEU A 817 -21.51 -3.34 47.66
CA LEU A 817 -21.58 -3.26 49.12
C LEU A 817 -22.73 -4.13 49.66
N LYS A 818 -22.53 -4.69 50.86
CA LYS A 818 -23.47 -5.61 51.50
C LYS A 818 -23.83 -5.12 52.90
N ASP A 819 -25.10 -5.30 53.26
CA ASP A 819 -25.56 -5.11 54.63
C ASP A 819 -24.80 -6.05 55.60
N GLY A 820 -24.49 -5.54 56.79
CA GLY A 820 -23.79 -6.32 57.83
C GLY A 820 -22.34 -6.67 57.51
N SER A 821 -21.66 -5.95 56.59
CA SER A 821 -20.23 -6.13 56.34
C SER A 821 -19.42 -6.05 57.64
N THR A 822 -18.45 -6.97 57.80
CA THR A 822 -17.53 -6.97 58.96
C THR A 822 -16.34 -6.04 58.76
N ASN A 823 -16.13 -5.53 57.55
CA ASN A 823 -15.13 -4.50 57.27
C ASN A 823 -15.71 -3.12 57.62
N GLU A 824 -15.01 -2.36 58.46
CA GLU A 824 -15.52 -1.08 59.00
C GLU A 824 -15.74 -0.01 57.92
N GLU A 825 -14.90 0.04 56.88
CA GLU A 825 -15.01 0.99 55.77
C GLU A 825 -16.22 0.65 54.89
N ASP A 826 -16.33 -0.60 54.43
CA ASP A 826 -17.47 -1.07 53.64
C ASP A 826 -18.78 -0.91 54.41
N LYS A 827 -18.78 -1.18 55.72
CA LYS A 827 -19.94 -1.00 56.60
C LYS A 827 -20.34 0.47 56.70
N ALA A 828 -19.39 1.36 56.98
CA ALA A 828 -19.67 2.80 57.06
C ALA A 828 -20.20 3.34 55.74
N LYS A 829 -19.64 2.89 54.62
CA LYS A 829 -20.07 3.27 53.27
C LYS A 829 -21.50 2.79 52.99
N TYR A 830 -21.82 1.52 53.29
CA TYR A 830 -23.17 0.97 53.13
C TYR A 830 -24.21 1.65 54.04
N ASP A 831 -23.88 1.87 55.32
CA ASP A 831 -24.79 2.49 56.28
C ASP A 831 -25.17 3.93 55.85
N ALA A 832 -24.23 4.64 55.20
CA ALA A 832 -24.42 5.99 54.67
C ALA A 832 -25.24 6.07 53.36
N LEU A 833 -25.51 4.94 52.69
CA LEU A 833 -26.29 4.92 51.46
C LEU A 833 -27.75 5.31 51.70
N SER A 834 -28.34 5.97 50.70
CA SER A 834 -29.77 6.26 50.66
C SER A 834 -30.60 4.96 50.57
N ASP A 835 -31.89 5.03 50.90
CA ASP A 835 -32.79 3.88 50.74
C ASP A 835 -32.92 3.46 49.27
N GLU A 836 -32.81 4.41 48.35
CA GLU A 836 -32.80 4.17 46.90
C GLU A 836 -31.53 3.43 46.45
N ASP A 837 -30.36 3.88 46.89
CA ASP A 837 -29.09 3.18 46.60
C ASP A 837 -29.07 1.77 47.20
N LYS A 838 -29.66 1.58 48.39
CA LYS A 838 -29.79 0.25 49.01
C LYS A 838 -30.74 -0.65 48.22
N ALA A 839 -31.84 -0.11 47.69
CA ALA A 839 -32.75 -0.86 46.82
C ALA A 839 -32.08 -1.21 45.47
N LEU A 840 -31.34 -0.27 44.88
CA LEU A 840 -30.55 -0.49 43.68
C LEU A 840 -29.51 -1.59 43.88
N LEU A 841 -28.75 -1.54 44.98
CA LEU A 841 -27.80 -2.60 45.34
C LEU A 841 -28.47 -3.95 45.53
N ALA A 842 -29.63 -3.99 46.18
CA ALA A 842 -30.38 -5.23 46.35
C ALA A 842 -30.76 -5.82 44.98
N ASP A 843 -31.20 -4.99 44.04
CA ASP A 843 -31.52 -5.41 42.67
C ASP A 843 -30.29 -5.94 41.92
N VAL A 844 -29.19 -5.17 41.90
CA VAL A 844 -27.91 -5.60 41.27
C VAL A 844 -27.41 -6.91 41.86
N THR A 845 -27.40 -7.02 43.19
CA THR A 845 -26.89 -8.22 43.89
C THR A 845 -27.78 -9.46 43.75
N THR A 846 -29.00 -9.33 43.22
CA THR A 846 -29.79 -10.51 42.84
C THR A 846 -29.25 -11.21 41.60
N GLY A 847 -28.62 -10.46 40.68
CA GLY A 847 -28.10 -10.97 39.42
C GLY A 847 -26.59 -11.18 39.40
N ALA A 848 -25.81 -10.30 40.05
CA ALA A 848 -24.36 -10.34 40.01
C ALA A 848 -23.71 -9.91 41.34
N THR A 849 -22.62 -10.60 41.72
CA THR A 849 -21.83 -10.24 42.92
C THR A 849 -20.33 -10.15 42.64
N MET A 850 -19.90 -10.41 41.41
CA MET A 850 -18.53 -10.20 40.95
C MET A 850 -18.11 -8.73 40.99
N SER A 851 -16.80 -8.50 41.06
CA SER A 851 -16.24 -7.16 41.01
C SER A 851 -16.37 -6.58 39.60
N LEU A 852 -16.55 -5.27 39.49
CA LEU A 852 -16.45 -4.55 38.21
C LEU A 852 -15.05 -3.98 37.95
N ASN A 853 -14.25 -3.87 39.00
CA ASN A 853 -12.87 -3.40 38.92
C ASN A 853 -12.12 -3.94 40.14
N ASP A 854 -11.32 -4.98 39.94
CA ASP A 854 -10.36 -5.46 40.92
C ASP A 854 -9.11 -6.02 40.24
N SER A 855 -8.23 -6.65 41.00
CA SER A 855 -6.99 -7.25 40.49
C SER A 855 -7.23 -8.33 39.41
N HIS A 856 -8.42 -8.91 39.31
CA HIS A 856 -8.77 -9.88 38.28
C HIS A 856 -9.28 -9.20 37.01
N GLY A 857 -9.27 -7.88 36.89
CA GLY A 857 -9.63 -7.17 35.66
C GLY A 857 -10.50 -5.94 35.92
N ASN A 858 -10.39 -4.98 35.00
CA ASN A 858 -11.07 -3.70 35.07
C ASN A 858 -12.12 -3.57 33.95
N LEU A 859 -13.35 -4.01 34.26
CA LEU A 859 -14.48 -3.98 33.32
C LEU A 859 -14.87 -2.54 32.94
N LEU A 860 -14.81 -1.61 33.90
CA LEU A 860 -15.09 -0.20 33.63
C LEU A 860 -14.03 0.42 32.71
N GLY A 861 -12.76 0.02 32.84
CA GLY A 861 -11.67 0.43 31.95
C GLY A 861 -11.91 0.04 30.50
N ALA A 862 -12.23 -1.23 30.26
CA ALA A 862 -12.54 -1.71 28.90
C ALA A 862 -13.78 -1.02 28.30
N LEU A 863 -14.82 -0.75 29.11
CA LEU A 863 -15.99 0.02 28.67
C LEU A 863 -15.63 1.45 28.28
N ARG A 864 -14.78 2.14 29.06
CA ARG A 864 -14.28 3.48 28.71
C ARG A 864 -13.45 3.46 27.45
N ASN A 865 -12.52 2.51 27.32
CA ASN A 865 -11.73 2.34 26.10
C ASN A 865 -12.63 2.12 24.87
N SER A 866 -13.73 1.37 25.03
CA SER A 866 -14.75 1.18 24.00
C SER A 866 -15.48 2.49 23.64
N LEU A 867 -15.83 3.33 24.62
CA LEU A 867 -16.43 4.65 24.37
C LEU A 867 -15.46 5.60 23.66
N ASP A 868 -14.20 5.64 24.09
CA ASP A 868 -13.15 6.52 23.57
C ASP A 868 -12.83 6.17 22.10
N LYS A 869 -12.92 4.89 21.73
CA LYS A 869 -12.66 4.36 20.39
C LYS A 869 -13.93 4.07 19.59
N LYS A 870 -15.07 4.62 19.98
CA LYS A 870 -16.33 4.37 19.27
C LYS A 870 -16.27 4.91 17.85
N LEU A 871 -16.89 4.19 16.93
CA LEU A 871 -17.03 4.57 15.53
C LEU A 871 -18.50 4.92 15.25
N PRO A 872 -18.76 5.91 14.38
CA PRO A 872 -20.11 6.31 14.04
C PRO A 872 -20.78 5.20 13.20
N VAL A 873 -21.69 4.47 13.82
CA VAL A 873 -22.42 3.33 13.25
C VAL A 873 -23.88 3.52 13.63
N GLU A 874 -24.65 4.11 12.71
CA GLU A 874 -26.07 4.40 12.90
C GLU A 874 -26.88 3.14 12.60
N LEU A 875 -27.14 2.35 13.63
CA LEU A 875 -27.95 1.14 13.55
C LEU A 875 -29.42 1.47 13.88
N THR A 876 -30.29 1.33 12.89
CA THR A 876 -31.75 1.40 13.07
C THR A 876 -32.35 0.01 13.03
N ILE A 877 -33.04 -0.38 14.11
CA ILE A 877 -33.84 -1.60 14.17
C ILE A 877 -35.30 -1.27 13.86
N ALA A 878 -35.83 -1.78 12.75
CA ALA A 878 -37.23 -1.57 12.36
C ALA A 878 -38.16 -2.30 13.34
N LYS A 879 -38.95 -1.52 14.11
CA LYS A 879 -39.91 -2.05 15.08
C LYS A 879 -41.21 -2.54 14.47
#